data_AF-A0A927BB36-F1
#
_entry.id   AF-A0A927BB36-F1
#
_cell.length_a   1.000
_cell.length_b   1.000
_cell.length_c   1.000
_cell.angle_alpha   90.00
_cell.angle_beta   90.00
_cell.angle_gamma   90.00
#
_symmetry.space_group_name_H-M   'P 1'
#
loop_
_entity.id
_entity.type
_entity.pdbx_description
1 polymer ?
#
loop_
_entity_poly.entity_id
_entity_poly.type
_entity_poly.pdbx_seq_one_letter_code
_entity_poly.pdbx_strand_id
1 'polypeptide(L)'
;MTKIFTTPGGRALIVAALLATPGLTVAQQAPLSRALSALSSKASRQGLSEQDLANPAVTSQYTDASTGITHIYLRQRHQGIEVYGAVANVHVASNGSVVAMNQNFVPGVAAAARATAPTLTPAQAVAAAARALNMPAPRALSVEQAGEPAEGMVFNNGGISLEKIPVKLMYQPTASGELILVWDVTLAPQNAEHHWNVRVDARTGQLLDKVDYTVSEEVSFAEMTQQVLGSRNWSQVRATPAAATGTANRVTAPNSYNIFPLTIESPSHGPRQIVTDAASTTFSPFGWHDVNGVAGADSTNTKGNNVYAYLDRDNTNTYRKGNSPEGGPTQIFDFPFNPALAPLANKDAAITNLFFWNNLMHDVMASKGFTAAAGNFQVKNYGNEPGANDPVLAEAQDKANQAPSSETRNNANFSTPPDGSSPRMQMFEWDGATILNVTAPATLAGPITAREGSNGRKLAVVGPIVGNLVAVNDGSAQPTRGCNSPFVNTAAISGNIALMRRGKCNFSSKIKNAQNAGARMVIMMDSIPSPSPLLTMAGTAPDSIGIRIPSVFISNADGLRLKAALDAGQTVTIRSATEVNRDGDFDNGVVSHEYGHGISNRLTGGRLNTSCLNNLEQMGEGWSDFFALWMTTRPGDVGTTGRGIGTYASSEPTTGPGIRPKRYSTDFSINDATYALIGTAGYNTSDNVHSIGYVWCSALWDLNWNMIARHGYNPDLMAATGGNNMTLRLVLEGLKLQPCRPGFLDGRDAILNADIALNGGANVDLIWRTFARRGMGFDAVQGTSNNLVDNTAGYALPSFLSTAKYLNEQQLEVYPNPAADHVLVRTQVSSKTAVSVELLTLMGQVVRTVSVPANTLQQSGVNLNTAELATGVYIVRLTTSEGIITKKVSVQH
;
A
#
# COMPACT_ATOMS: atom_id res chain seq x y z
N MET A 1 52.05 -7.53 61.51
CA MET A 1 52.49 -6.39 62.35
C MET A 1 51.50 -5.24 62.19
N THR A 2 50.69 -5.03 63.22
CA THR A 2 50.28 -3.75 63.83
C THR A 2 50.16 -2.41 63.05
N LYS A 3 48.99 -1.78 63.26
CA LYS A 3 48.64 -0.33 63.40
C LYS A 3 48.44 0.51 62.12
N ILE A 4 47.38 1.30 61.85
CA ILE A 4 46.34 2.10 62.57
C ILE A 4 46.54 3.64 62.40
N PHE A 5 45.45 4.34 61.98
CA PHE A 5 45.10 5.79 62.02
C PHE A 5 45.78 6.77 61.00
N THR A 6 45.15 7.78 60.36
CA THR A 6 43.96 8.65 60.69
C THR A 6 43.51 9.56 59.51
N THR A 7 42.18 9.62 59.22
CA THR A 7 41.28 10.78 58.88
C THR A 7 41.45 11.65 57.59
N PRO A 8 40.50 12.55 57.23
CA PRO A 8 39.05 12.36 56.94
C PRO A 8 38.62 13.07 55.62
N GLY A 9 37.60 12.58 54.89
CA GLY A 9 37.15 13.29 53.68
C GLY A 9 35.99 12.67 52.91
N GLY A 10 35.03 12.05 53.61
CA GLY A 10 33.83 11.49 52.98
C GLY A 10 32.59 12.24 53.42
N ARG A 11 32.21 13.32 52.70
CA ARG A 11 30.89 13.97 52.76
C ARG A 11 30.78 15.12 51.74
N ALA A 12 30.89 14.82 50.45
CA ALA A 12 30.50 15.74 49.38
C ALA A 12 30.35 15.03 48.03
N LEU A 13 29.50 13.98 47.91
CA LEU A 13 29.13 13.44 46.58
C LEU A 13 27.88 12.52 46.54
N ILE A 14 27.04 12.53 47.58
CA ILE A 14 25.79 11.71 47.63
C ILE A 14 24.53 12.58 47.72
N VAL A 15 24.60 13.87 47.35
CA VAL A 15 23.39 14.74 47.27
C VAL A 15 23.15 15.29 45.85
N ALA A 16 24.09 15.11 44.91
CA ALA A 16 23.91 15.58 43.53
C ALA A 16 23.27 14.55 42.57
N ALA A 17 23.11 13.29 42.97
CA ALA A 17 22.56 12.22 42.12
C ALA A 17 21.05 11.94 42.32
N LEU A 18 20.38 12.69 43.22
CA LEU A 18 18.95 12.51 43.54
C LEU A 18 18.06 13.69 43.13
N LEU A 19 18.58 14.66 42.37
CA LEU A 19 17.83 15.82 41.86
C LEU A 19 17.85 15.95 40.32
N ALA A 20 18.35 14.96 39.60
CA ALA A 20 18.38 14.95 38.12
C ALA A 20 17.23 14.15 37.46
N THR A 21 16.18 13.81 38.21
CA THR A 21 15.03 13.02 37.72
C THR A 21 13.67 13.71 37.58
N PRO A 22 13.46 15.03 37.81
CA PRO A 22 12.19 15.65 37.43
C PRO A 22 12.16 16.14 35.97
N GLY A 23 13.29 16.18 35.25
CA GLY A 23 13.35 16.76 33.90
C GLY A 23 12.72 15.91 32.80
N LEU A 24 12.91 14.58 32.85
CA LEU A 24 12.44 13.66 31.80
C LEU A 24 10.94 13.38 31.86
N THR A 25 10.36 13.32 33.07
CA THR A 25 8.91 13.13 33.27
C THR A 25 8.11 14.39 32.94
N VAL A 26 8.64 15.58 33.23
CA VAL A 26 8.00 16.86 32.89
C VAL A 26 8.01 17.11 31.37
N ALA A 27 9.06 16.68 30.65
CA ALA A 27 9.16 16.84 29.20
C ALA A 27 8.12 15.99 28.42
N GLN A 28 7.79 14.77 28.89
CA GLN A 28 6.76 13.93 28.27
C GLN A 28 5.32 14.35 28.63
N GLN A 29 5.10 14.93 29.81
CA GLN A 29 3.77 15.39 30.26
C GLN A 29 3.30 16.66 29.54
N ALA A 30 4.22 17.52 29.08
CA ALA A 30 3.86 18.77 28.42
C ALA A 30 3.15 18.58 27.06
N PRO A 31 3.62 17.72 26.12
CA PRO A 31 2.88 17.46 24.88
C PRO A 31 1.53 16.78 25.10
N LEU A 32 1.47 15.79 26.00
CA LEU A 32 0.22 15.07 26.29
C LEU A 32 -0.84 15.99 26.90
N SER A 33 -0.47 16.82 27.88
CA SER A 33 -1.39 17.80 28.47
C SER A 33 -1.90 18.82 27.44
N ARG A 34 -1.04 19.27 26.51
CA ARG A 34 -1.46 20.12 25.38
C ARG A 34 -2.44 19.40 24.46
N ALA A 35 -2.16 18.14 24.13
CA ALA A 35 -3.04 17.34 23.28
C ALA A 35 -4.43 17.14 23.91
N LEU A 36 -4.48 16.79 25.20
CA LEU A 36 -5.74 16.64 25.93
C LEU A 36 -6.50 17.97 26.04
N SER A 37 -5.81 19.08 26.30
CA SER A 37 -6.42 20.41 26.30
C SER A 37 -7.00 20.80 24.94
N ALA A 38 -6.25 20.55 23.86
CA ALA A 38 -6.71 20.80 22.50
C ALA A 38 -7.95 19.96 22.15
N LEU A 39 -7.95 18.68 22.53
CA LEU A 39 -9.09 17.79 22.35
C LEU A 39 -10.32 18.33 23.08
N SER A 40 -10.20 18.65 24.37
CA SER A 40 -11.28 19.22 25.19
C SER A 40 -11.84 20.52 24.63
N SER A 41 -10.99 21.41 24.11
CA SER A 41 -11.41 22.72 23.58
C SER A 41 -12.30 22.64 22.32
N LYS A 42 -12.19 21.53 21.56
CA LYS A 42 -12.97 21.30 20.32
C LYS A 42 -14.12 20.32 20.52
N ALA A 43 -14.03 19.44 21.53
CA ALA A 43 -14.95 18.35 21.76
C ALA A 43 -16.41 18.77 21.98
N SER A 44 -16.67 19.88 22.69
CA SER A 44 -18.04 20.38 22.91
C SER A 44 -18.75 20.78 21.61
N ARG A 45 -18.01 21.32 20.62
CA ARG A 45 -18.54 21.63 19.28
C ARG A 45 -18.79 20.38 18.44
N GLN A 46 -18.27 19.23 18.86
CA GLN A 46 -18.41 17.94 18.21
C GLN A 46 -19.41 17.02 18.96
N GLY A 47 -20.17 17.57 19.91
CA GLY A 47 -21.21 16.85 20.64
C GLY A 47 -20.68 15.90 21.73
N LEU A 48 -19.40 15.99 22.09
CA LEU A 48 -18.80 15.19 23.16
C LEU A 48 -18.95 15.90 24.51
N SER A 49 -19.35 15.15 25.53
CA SER A 49 -19.39 15.58 26.92
C SER A 49 -18.02 15.43 27.60
N GLU A 50 -17.83 16.03 28.78
CA GLU A 50 -16.61 15.82 29.58
C GLU A 50 -16.40 14.34 29.93
N GLN A 51 -17.49 13.58 30.13
CA GLN A 51 -17.41 12.14 30.40
C GLN A 51 -16.91 11.34 29.19
N ASP A 52 -17.22 11.78 27.97
CA ASP A 52 -16.75 11.13 26.74
C ASP A 52 -15.24 11.30 26.53
N LEU A 53 -14.64 12.29 27.21
CA LEU A 53 -13.20 12.60 27.16
C LEU A 53 -12.46 12.15 28.42
N ALA A 54 -13.13 11.48 29.35
CA ALA A 54 -12.55 11.15 30.64
C ALA A 54 -11.47 10.08 30.50
N ASN A 55 -10.22 10.44 30.81
CA ASN A 55 -9.07 9.53 30.91
C ASN A 55 -8.90 8.58 29.71
N PRO A 56 -8.74 9.11 28.47
CA PRO A 56 -8.49 8.26 27.30
C PRO A 56 -7.18 7.50 27.47
N ALA A 57 -7.12 6.28 26.92
CA ALA A 57 -5.89 5.50 26.85
C ALA A 57 -4.88 6.20 25.94
N VAL A 58 -3.63 6.36 26.36
CA VAL A 58 -2.53 6.67 25.43
C VAL A 58 -2.08 5.34 24.82
N THR A 59 -2.43 5.10 23.55
CA THR A 59 -2.03 3.87 22.86
C THR A 59 -0.61 3.96 22.32
N SER A 60 -0.18 5.13 21.88
CA SER A 60 1.21 5.39 21.48
C SER A 60 1.54 6.87 21.63
N GLN A 61 2.77 7.16 22.04
CA GLN A 61 3.31 8.52 22.08
C GLN A 61 4.81 8.47 21.81
N TYR A 62 5.27 9.27 20.84
CA TYR A 62 6.70 9.47 20.59
C TYR A 62 6.96 10.80 19.89
N THR A 63 8.17 11.32 20.03
CA THR A 63 8.65 12.47 19.26
C THR A 63 9.52 11.95 18.13
N ASP A 64 9.15 12.26 16.89
CA ASP A 64 9.97 11.97 15.73
C ASP A 64 11.20 12.88 15.75
N ALA A 65 12.39 12.30 15.91
CA ALA A 65 13.63 13.05 16.04
C ALA A 65 13.97 13.87 14.77
N SER A 66 13.48 13.45 13.60
CA SER A 66 13.75 14.12 12.33
C SER A 66 12.87 15.36 12.09
N THR A 67 11.69 15.41 12.71
CA THR A 67 10.70 16.48 12.53
C THR A 67 10.51 17.34 13.77
N GLY A 68 10.81 16.79 14.96
CA GLY A 68 10.50 17.39 16.25
C GLY A 68 9.01 17.34 16.61
N ILE A 69 8.18 16.65 15.82
CA ILE A 69 6.74 16.49 16.08
C ILE A 69 6.53 15.34 17.06
N THR A 70 5.76 15.59 18.11
CA THR A 70 5.25 14.56 19.01
C THR A 70 3.91 14.05 18.48
N HIS A 71 3.86 12.77 18.10
CA HIS A 71 2.63 12.08 17.73
C HIS A 71 2.03 11.44 18.97
N ILE A 72 0.75 11.70 19.23
CA ILE A 72 0.02 11.19 20.39
C ILE A 72 -1.26 10.54 19.87
N TYR A 73 -1.38 9.24 20.12
CA TYR A 73 -2.52 8.42 19.73
C TYR A 73 -3.30 8.03 20.99
N LEU A 74 -4.59 8.32 20.98
CA LEU A 74 -5.48 8.16 22.10
C LEU A 74 -6.63 7.22 21.71
N ARG A 75 -7.14 6.46 22.68
CA ARG A 75 -8.37 5.68 22.53
C ARG A 75 -9.35 6.00 23.64
N GLN A 76 -10.61 6.19 23.28
CA GLN A 76 -11.67 6.51 24.23
C GLN A 76 -11.81 5.39 25.27
N ARG A 77 -12.05 5.77 26.53
CA ARG A 77 -12.33 4.84 27.62
C ARG A 77 -13.66 5.16 28.27
N HIS A 78 -14.35 4.12 28.72
CA HIS A 78 -15.46 4.22 29.66
C HIS A 78 -15.23 3.23 30.79
N GLN A 79 -15.19 3.73 32.04
CA GLN A 79 -14.89 2.93 33.24
C GLN A 79 -13.60 2.07 33.12
N GLY A 80 -12.57 2.62 32.48
CA GLY A 80 -11.29 1.95 32.28
C GLY A 80 -11.24 0.97 31.09
N ILE A 81 -12.39 0.66 30.47
CA ILE A 81 -12.48 -0.22 29.29
C ILE A 81 -12.43 0.63 28.02
N GLU A 82 -11.59 0.23 27.07
CA GLU A 82 -11.43 0.93 25.80
C GLU A 82 -12.59 0.68 24.84
N VAL A 83 -12.94 1.69 24.05
CA VAL A 83 -13.93 1.58 22.97
C VAL A 83 -13.19 1.32 21.64
N TYR A 84 -13.47 0.19 21.00
CA TYR A 84 -12.87 -0.21 19.72
C TYR A 84 -13.23 0.80 18.63
N GLY A 85 -12.24 1.19 17.83
CA GLY A 85 -12.41 2.15 16.73
C GLY A 85 -12.58 3.62 17.15
N ALA A 86 -12.77 3.94 18.42
CA ALA A 86 -12.92 5.30 18.94
C ALA A 86 -11.55 5.92 19.31
N VAL A 87 -10.92 6.54 18.32
CA VAL A 87 -9.53 6.99 18.32
C VAL A 87 -9.47 8.52 18.24
N ALA A 88 -8.45 9.11 18.87
CA ALA A 88 -8.06 10.50 18.64
C ALA A 88 -6.56 10.59 18.39
N ASN A 89 -6.16 11.28 17.32
CA ASN A 89 -4.78 11.51 16.95
C ASN A 89 -4.50 12.99 17.16
N VAL A 90 -3.48 13.33 17.94
CA VAL A 90 -3.06 14.71 18.17
C VAL A 90 -1.56 14.82 17.94
N HIS A 91 -1.17 15.79 17.12
CA HIS A 91 0.22 15.96 16.70
C HIS A 91 0.69 17.34 17.13
N VAL A 92 1.75 17.40 17.92
CA VAL A 92 2.23 18.63 18.56
C VAL A 92 3.65 18.91 18.08
N ALA A 93 3.87 20.09 17.49
CA ALA A 93 5.21 20.52 17.08
C ALA A 93 6.09 20.86 18.29
N SER A 94 7.40 20.95 18.08
CA SER A 94 8.39 21.26 19.12
C SER A 94 8.16 22.60 19.84
N ASN A 95 7.51 23.57 19.17
CA ASN A 95 7.10 24.85 19.75
C ASN A 95 5.80 24.78 20.57
N GLY A 96 5.20 23.59 20.70
CA GLY A 96 3.96 23.35 21.46
C GLY A 96 2.66 23.64 20.71
N SER A 97 2.72 24.02 19.43
CA SER A 97 1.53 24.20 18.58
C SER A 97 0.98 22.86 18.10
N VAL A 98 -0.34 22.78 17.89
CA VAL A 98 -1.00 21.58 17.35
C VAL A 98 -0.94 21.63 15.83
N VAL A 99 -0.24 20.65 15.23
CA VAL A 99 -0.07 20.50 13.77
C VAL A 99 -1.36 19.96 13.15
N ALA A 100 -1.87 18.86 13.70
CA ALA A 100 -3.09 18.22 13.26
C ALA A 100 -3.79 17.55 14.44
N MET A 101 -5.11 17.47 14.38
CA MET A 101 -5.91 16.83 15.41
C MET A 101 -7.19 16.25 14.80
N ASN A 102 -7.37 14.94 14.95
CA ASN A 102 -8.53 14.22 14.44
C ASN A 102 -9.10 13.31 15.53
N GLN A 103 -10.42 13.11 15.56
CA GLN A 103 -11.05 12.21 16.53
C GLN A 103 -12.37 11.65 16.01
N ASN A 104 -12.71 10.44 16.43
CA ASN A 104 -14.02 9.79 16.20
C ASN A 104 -14.55 9.11 17.48
N PHE A 105 -14.31 9.71 18.64
CA PHE A 105 -14.87 9.29 19.92
C PHE A 105 -16.40 9.23 19.85
N VAL A 106 -16.96 8.24 20.52
CA VAL A 106 -18.41 8.02 20.58
C VAL A 106 -19.00 9.02 21.59
N PRO A 107 -20.03 9.81 21.21
CA PRO A 107 -20.72 10.67 22.16
C PRO A 107 -21.65 9.88 23.09
N GLY A 108 -21.80 10.32 24.34
CA GLY A 108 -22.74 9.74 25.29
C GLY A 108 -22.37 8.33 25.76
N VAL A 109 -21.08 8.00 25.90
CA VAL A 109 -20.61 6.63 26.19
C VAL A 109 -21.23 6.04 27.46
N ALA A 110 -21.49 6.87 28.46
CA ALA A 110 -22.08 6.44 29.73
C ALA A 110 -23.53 5.94 29.58
N ALA A 111 -24.29 6.50 28.64
CA ALA A 111 -25.64 6.04 28.34
C ALA A 111 -25.65 4.88 27.34
N ALA A 112 -24.66 4.82 26.45
CA ALA A 112 -24.56 3.80 25.41
C ALA A 112 -24.04 2.44 25.91
N ALA A 113 -23.22 2.42 26.98
CA ALA A 113 -22.69 1.19 27.57
C ALA A 113 -23.72 0.43 28.41
N ARG A 114 -24.06 -0.80 27.98
CA ARG A 114 -25.10 -1.63 28.63
C ARG A 114 -24.61 -2.54 29.75
N ALA A 115 -23.36 -3.00 29.68
CA ALA A 115 -22.80 -3.95 30.63
C ALA A 115 -21.31 -3.67 30.84
N THR A 116 -20.85 -3.80 32.09
CA THR A 116 -19.48 -3.45 32.48
C THR A 116 -18.65 -4.66 32.92
N ALA A 117 -19.26 -5.84 33.00
CA ALA A 117 -18.61 -7.08 33.41
C ALA A 117 -18.87 -8.22 32.41
N PRO A 118 -17.83 -8.99 32.03
CA PRO A 118 -17.98 -10.15 31.14
C PRO A 118 -18.61 -11.34 31.88
N THR A 119 -19.32 -12.20 31.16
CA THR A 119 -19.78 -13.52 31.68
C THR A 119 -18.88 -14.66 31.22
N LEU A 120 -18.29 -14.52 30.02
CA LEU A 120 -17.31 -15.46 29.50
C LEU A 120 -15.91 -15.16 30.03
N THR A 121 -15.16 -16.22 30.32
CA THR A 121 -13.73 -16.10 30.58
C THR A 121 -12.96 -15.80 29.29
N PRO A 122 -11.74 -15.24 29.36
CA PRO A 122 -10.89 -15.03 28.18
C PRO A 122 -10.66 -16.32 27.37
N ALA A 123 -10.45 -17.46 28.03
CA ALA A 123 -10.27 -18.75 27.36
C ALA A 123 -11.54 -19.22 26.62
N GLN A 124 -12.73 -18.98 27.19
CA GLN A 124 -14.01 -19.24 26.53
C GLN A 124 -14.20 -18.33 25.31
N ALA A 125 -13.72 -17.08 25.38
CA ALA A 125 -13.75 -16.15 24.27
C ALA A 125 -12.85 -16.60 23.11
N VAL A 126 -11.64 -17.10 23.38
CA VAL A 126 -10.76 -17.71 22.34
C VAL A 126 -11.47 -18.87 21.66
N ALA A 127 -12.11 -19.76 22.43
CA ALA A 127 -12.86 -20.87 21.85
C ALA A 127 -14.08 -20.42 21.03
N ALA A 128 -14.76 -19.33 21.44
CA ALA A 128 -15.87 -18.74 20.71
C ALA A 128 -15.41 -18.11 19.39
N ALA A 129 -14.30 -17.34 19.41
CA ALA A 129 -13.70 -16.75 18.23
C ALA A 129 -13.25 -17.83 17.23
N ALA A 130 -12.54 -18.86 17.69
CA ALA A 130 -12.12 -19.99 16.85
C ALA A 130 -13.32 -20.68 16.18
N ARG A 131 -14.41 -20.91 16.92
CA ARG A 131 -15.66 -21.49 16.37
C ARG A 131 -16.28 -20.57 15.32
N ALA A 132 -16.34 -19.26 15.58
CA ALA A 132 -16.92 -18.29 14.65
C ALA A 132 -16.13 -18.16 13.34
N LEU A 133 -14.82 -18.41 13.39
CA LEU A 133 -13.92 -18.46 12.23
C LEU A 133 -13.85 -19.85 11.56
N ASN A 134 -14.66 -20.82 11.98
CA ASN A 134 -14.60 -22.21 11.51
C ASN A 134 -13.22 -22.89 11.71
N MET A 135 -12.48 -22.47 12.74
CA MET A 135 -11.20 -23.06 13.12
C MET A 135 -11.38 -24.26 14.07
N PRO A 136 -10.39 -25.15 14.19
CA PRO A 136 -10.39 -26.17 15.23
C PRO A 136 -10.48 -25.55 16.63
N ALA A 137 -10.99 -26.32 17.59
CA ALA A 137 -11.00 -25.89 18.98
C ALA A 137 -9.56 -25.81 19.56
N PRO A 138 -9.23 -24.78 20.35
CA PRO A 138 -7.90 -24.65 20.95
C PRO A 138 -7.61 -25.81 21.90
N ARG A 139 -6.35 -26.24 21.94
CA ARG A 139 -5.85 -27.33 22.79
C ARG A 139 -4.75 -26.80 23.69
N ALA A 140 -4.74 -27.23 24.96
CA ALA A 140 -3.73 -26.87 25.95
C ALA A 140 -3.48 -25.34 26.03
N LEU A 141 -4.56 -24.55 25.98
CA LEU A 141 -4.48 -23.09 26.07
C LEU A 141 -3.97 -22.70 27.46
N SER A 142 -2.90 -21.91 27.53
CA SER A 142 -2.26 -21.46 28.77
C SER A 142 -1.87 -19.99 28.67
N VAL A 143 -2.03 -19.27 29.78
CA VAL A 143 -1.62 -17.86 29.88
C VAL A 143 -0.09 -17.78 29.88
N GLU A 144 0.48 -17.06 28.91
CA GLU A 144 1.91 -16.76 28.86
C GLU A 144 2.23 -15.38 29.43
N GLN A 145 1.31 -14.44 29.26
CA GLN A 145 1.39 -13.11 29.86
C GLN A 145 0.06 -12.79 30.52
N ALA A 146 0.07 -12.73 31.85
CA ALA A 146 -1.10 -12.36 32.63
C ALA A 146 -1.35 -10.83 32.57
N GLY A 147 -2.61 -10.45 32.66
CA GLY A 147 -3.03 -9.05 32.78
C GLY A 147 -4.52 -8.98 33.12
N GLU A 148 -4.96 -7.80 33.55
CA GLU A 148 -6.38 -7.56 33.84
C GLU A 148 -7.21 -7.54 32.55
N PRO A 149 -8.50 -7.93 32.56
CA PRO A 149 -9.35 -7.95 31.37
C PRO A 149 -9.26 -6.71 30.48
N ALA A 150 -9.30 -5.51 31.08
CA ALA A 150 -9.26 -4.23 30.35
C ALA A 150 -7.85 -3.84 29.87
N GLU A 151 -6.79 -4.41 30.45
CA GLU A 151 -5.40 -4.18 30.05
C GLU A 151 -4.96 -5.18 28.97
N GLY A 152 -5.51 -6.40 29.03
CA GLY A 152 -5.28 -7.50 28.10
C GLY A 152 -4.35 -8.56 28.67
N MET A 153 -4.38 -9.75 28.05
CA MET A 153 -3.52 -10.89 28.38
C MET A 153 -3.14 -11.64 27.11
N VAL A 154 -2.11 -12.48 27.17
CA VAL A 154 -1.64 -13.27 26.03
C VAL A 154 -1.62 -14.75 26.39
N PHE A 155 -2.30 -15.55 25.58
CA PHE A 155 -2.22 -17.01 25.62
C PHE A 155 -1.14 -17.53 24.67
N ASN A 156 -0.67 -18.74 24.93
CA ASN A 156 0.03 -19.52 23.92
C ASN A 156 -0.85 -19.72 22.67
N ASN A 157 -0.27 -20.27 21.61
CA ASN A 157 -0.93 -20.39 20.31
C ASN A 157 -2.11 -21.39 20.25
N GLY A 158 -2.33 -22.16 21.33
CA GLY A 158 -3.44 -23.11 21.46
C GLY A 158 -3.49 -24.21 20.39
N GLY A 159 -2.42 -24.41 19.61
CA GLY A 159 -2.38 -25.29 18.43
C GLY A 159 -3.31 -24.87 17.28
N ILE A 160 -3.85 -23.65 17.31
CA ILE A 160 -4.80 -23.14 16.30
C ILE A 160 -4.33 -21.85 15.63
N SER A 161 -3.32 -21.18 16.22
CA SER A 161 -2.78 -19.92 15.75
C SER A 161 -1.29 -20.05 15.43
N LEU A 162 -0.77 -19.34 14.43
CA LEU A 162 0.67 -19.26 14.12
C LEU A 162 1.38 -18.45 15.20
N GLU A 163 0.73 -17.40 15.67
CA GLU A 163 1.20 -16.52 16.73
C GLU A 163 0.53 -16.81 18.06
N LYS A 164 1.11 -16.26 19.13
CA LYS A 164 0.45 -16.17 20.45
C LYS A 164 -0.89 -15.43 20.30
N ILE A 165 -1.80 -15.63 21.25
CA ILE A 165 -3.19 -15.15 21.16
C ILE A 165 -3.42 -14.03 22.19
N PRO A 166 -3.29 -12.75 21.81
CA PRO A 166 -3.75 -11.62 22.59
C PRO A 166 -5.27 -11.63 22.78
N VAL A 167 -5.71 -11.33 23.99
CA VAL A 167 -7.12 -11.18 24.36
C VAL A 167 -7.31 -9.96 25.25
N LYS A 168 -8.25 -9.07 24.92
CA LYS A 168 -8.54 -7.85 25.68
C LYS A 168 -10.04 -7.57 25.75
N LEU A 169 -10.53 -7.09 26.89
CA LEU A 169 -11.91 -6.65 27.05
C LEU A 169 -12.08 -5.23 26.51
N MET A 170 -13.07 -5.03 25.65
CA MET A 170 -13.35 -3.74 25.00
C MET A 170 -14.85 -3.50 24.87
N TYR A 171 -15.23 -2.28 24.49
CA TYR A 171 -16.56 -1.96 23.98
C TYR A 171 -16.54 -1.88 22.46
N GLN A 172 -17.49 -2.54 21.80
CA GLN A 172 -17.73 -2.44 20.37
C GLN A 172 -18.94 -1.53 20.10
N PRO A 173 -18.76 -0.40 19.38
CA PRO A 173 -19.87 0.39 18.87
C PRO A 173 -20.70 -0.39 17.85
N THR A 174 -22.01 -0.24 17.93
CA THR A 174 -22.99 -0.80 16.99
C THR A 174 -23.62 0.31 16.14
N ALA A 175 -24.20 -0.07 14.99
CA ALA A 175 -24.91 0.87 14.12
C ALA A 175 -26.13 1.54 14.80
N SER A 176 -26.70 0.93 15.85
CA SER A 176 -27.79 1.52 16.64
C SER A 176 -27.32 2.54 17.67
N GLY A 177 -26.01 2.76 17.82
CA GLY A 177 -25.41 3.67 18.80
C GLY A 177 -25.18 3.04 20.18
N GLU A 178 -25.41 1.73 20.34
CA GLU A 178 -25.11 1.01 21.58
C GLU A 178 -23.64 0.58 21.64
N LEU A 179 -23.09 0.49 22.85
CA LEU A 179 -21.79 -0.10 23.13
C LEU A 179 -21.97 -1.49 23.75
N ILE A 180 -21.54 -2.53 23.02
CA ILE A 180 -21.58 -3.92 23.50
C ILE A 180 -20.21 -4.28 24.08
N LEU A 181 -20.20 -4.89 25.26
CA LEU A 181 -18.98 -5.41 25.87
C LEU A 181 -18.51 -6.67 25.12
N VAL A 182 -17.27 -6.66 24.63
CA VAL A 182 -16.68 -7.70 23.79
C VAL A 182 -15.32 -8.15 24.31
N TRP A 183 -14.96 -9.39 24.03
CA TRP A 183 -13.57 -9.82 24.01
C TRP A 183 -13.02 -9.60 22.61
N ASP A 184 -11.99 -8.77 22.52
CA ASP A 184 -11.11 -8.60 21.37
C ASP A 184 -10.06 -9.73 21.39
N VAL A 185 -10.04 -10.57 20.35
CA VAL A 185 -9.20 -11.77 20.25
C VAL A 185 -8.46 -11.77 18.92
N THR A 186 -7.15 -11.92 18.95
CA THR A 186 -6.33 -12.01 17.74
C THR A 186 -5.90 -13.45 17.47
N LEU A 187 -6.18 -13.96 16.27
CA LEU A 187 -5.92 -15.33 15.82
C LEU A 187 -5.31 -15.31 14.41
N ALA A 188 -4.19 -15.99 14.21
CA ALA A 188 -3.57 -16.18 12.91
C ALA A 188 -3.68 -17.66 12.49
N PRO A 189 -4.71 -18.08 11.73
CA PRO A 189 -4.88 -19.49 11.35
C PRO A 189 -3.64 -20.14 10.72
N GLN A 190 -3.50 -21.46 10.91
CA GLN A 190 -2.32 -22.24 10.48
C GLN A 190 -2.09 -22.28 8.96
N ASN A 191 -3.10 -21.97 8.14
CA ASN A 191 -2.97 -21.90 6.69
C ASN A 191 -2.36 -20.56 6.20
N ALA A 192 -2.16 -19.60 7.11
CA ALA A 192 -1.63 -18.25 6.84
C ALA A 192 -2.39 -17.44 5.79
N GLU A 193 -3.64 -17.81 5.48
CA GLU A 193 -4.47 -17.02 4.56
C GLU A 193 -4.97 -15.72 5.19
N HIS A 194 -5.07 -15.71 6.53
CA HIS A 194 -5.65 -14.61 7.28
C HIS A 194 -4.89 -14.35 8.58
N HIS A 195 -5.04 -13.15 9.12
CA HIS A 195 -4.66 -12.80 10.48
C HIS A 195 -5.78 -11.98 11.12
N TRP A 196 -6.69 -12.69 11.77
CA TRP A 196 -7.93 -12.10 12.28
C TRP A 196 -7.73 -11.39 13.62
N ASN A 197 -8.26 -10.19 13.72
CA ASN A 197 -8.72 -9.62 14.99
C ASN A 197 -10.25 -9.76 15.04
N VAL A 198 -10.77 -10.25 16.16
CA VAL A 198 -12.17 -10.70 16.28
C VAL A 198 -12.80 -10.11 17.54
N ARG A 199 -14.00 -9.54 17.42
CA ARG A 199 -14.80 -9.08 18.56
C ARG A 199 -15.96 -10.05 18.79
N VAL A 200 -15.88 -10.81 19.89
CA VAL A 200 -16.98 -11.68 20.35
C VAL A 200 -17.67 -11.07 21.56
N ASP A 201 -19.00 -11.11 21.60
CA ASP A 201 -19.79 -10.64 22.74
C ASP A 201 -19.31 -11.32 24.03
N ALA A 202 -18.96 -10.52 25.04
CA ALA A 202 -18.33 -10.99 26.26
C ALA A 202 -19.27 -11.78 27.19
N ARG A 203 -20.56 -11.88 26.84
CA ARG A 203 -21.58 -12.63 27.57
C ARG A 203 -22.05 -13.86 26.81
N THR A 204 -22.27 -13.74 25.50
CA THR A 204 -22.87 -14.80 24.67
C THR A 204 -21.85 -15.55 23.83
N GLY A 205 -20.69 -14.96 23.54
CA GLY A 205 -19.69 -15.49 22.62
C GLY A 205 -20.09 -15.36 21.15
N GLN A 206 -21.15 -14.61 20.84
CA GLN A 206 -21.55 -14.30 19.47
C GLN A 206 -20.49 -13.42 18.79
N LEU A 207 -20.11 -13.76 17.56
CA LEU A 207 -19.28 -12.88 16.73
C LEU A 207 -20.06 -11.61 16.38
N LEU A 208 -19.51 -10.46 16.72
CA LEU A 208 -20.09 -9.15 16.37
C LEU A 208 -19.35 -8.48 15.22
N ASP A 209 -18.03 -8.61 15.19
CA ASP A 209 -17.20 -7.94 14.19
C ASP A 209 -15.85 -8.68 14.03
N LYS A 210 -15.23 -8.57 12.85
CA LYS A 210 -13.87 -9.08 12.59
C LYS A 210 -13.14 -8.20 11.58
N VAL A 211 -11.83 -8.10 11.72
CA VAL A 211 -10.94 -7.40 10.78
C VAL A 211 -9.79 -8.33 10.46
N ASP A 212 -9.40 -8.39 9.19
CA ASP A 212 -8.20 -9.08 8.77
C ASP A 212 -7.01 -8.12 8.76
N TYR A 213 -5.88 -8.53 9.33
CA TYR A 213 -4.61 -7.83 9.20
C TYR A 213 -3.84 -8.23 7.95
N THR A 214 -4.25 -9.31 7.28
CA THR A 214 -3.73 -9.71 5.98
C THR A 214 -4.37 -8.86 4.90
N VAL A 215 -3.56 -8.02 4.27
CA VAL A 215 -3.94 -7.38 3.01
C VAL A 215 -3.48 -8.31 1.91
N SER A 216 -4.44 -8.83 1.17
CA SER A 216 -4.22 -9.69 0.01
C SER A 216 -5.04 -9.14 -1.13
N GLU A 217 -4.60 -9.38 -2.36
CA GLU A 217 -5.42 -8.99 -3.48
C GLU A 217 -6.49 -10.07 -3.68
N GLU A 218 -7.71 -9.84 -3.18
CA GLU A 218 -8.80 -10.84 -3.12
C GLU A 218 -9.12 -11.48 -4.50
N VAL A 219 -8.75 -10.77 -5.56
CA VAL A 219 -8.72 -11.26 -6.94
C VAL A 219 -7.26 -11.44 -7.32
N SER A 220 -6.89 -12.57 -7.92
CA SER A 220 -5.51 -12.76 -8.36
C SER A 220 -5.09 -11.60 -9.26
N PHE A 221 -3.86 -11.15 -9.12
CA PHE A 221 -3.30 -10.09 -9.96
C PHE A 221 -3.48 -10.39 -11.46
N ALA A 222 -3.40 -11.66 -11.87
CA ALA A 222 -3.68 -12.08 -13.24
C ALA A 222 -5.13 -11.83 -13.68
N GLU A 223 -6.10 -12.06 -12.80
CA GLU A 223 -7.53 -11.79 -13.02
C GLU A 223 -7.83 -10.30 -13.03
N MET A 224 -7.16 -9.50 -12.19
CA MET A 224 -7.26 -8.04 -12.27
C MET A 224 -6.73 -7.52 -13.60
N THR A 225 -5.57 -7.98 -14.04
CA THR A 225 -5.08 -7.68 -15.40
C THR A 225 -6.15 -8.04 -16.44
N GLN A 226 -6.92 -9.13 -16.27
CA GLN A 226 -8.03 -9.45 -17.19
C GLN A 226 -9.16 -8.42 -17.18
N GLN A 227 -9.56 -7.97 -15.99
CA GLN A 227 -10.63 -6.97 -15.84
C GLN A 227 -10.21 -5.65 -16.49
N VAL A 228 -8.96 -5.24 -16.27
CA VAL A 228 -8.35 -4.05 -16.87
C VAL A 228 -8.29 -4.14 -18.39
N LEU A 229 -7.78 -5.25 -18.92
CA LEU A 229 -7.67 -5.48 -20.37
C LEU A 229 -9.04 -5.52 -21.06
N GLY A 230 -10.14 -5.78 -20.35
CA GLY A 230 -11.49 -5.61 -20.89
C GLY A 230 -11.82 -4.19 -21.38
N SER A 231 -10.96 -3.18 -21.12
CA SER A 231 -11.36 -1.77 -21.16
C SER A 231 -10.47 -0.76 -21.93
N ARG A 232 -9.49 -1.14 -22.79
CA ARG A 232 -8.91 -0.29 -23.90
C ARG A 232 -7.71 -0.93 -24.64
N ASN A 233 -7.47 -0.47 -25.89
CA ASN A 233 -6.47 -0.95 -26.88
C ASN A 233 -5.00 -0.69 -26.49
N TRP A 234 -4.12 -1.68 -26.71
CA TRP A 234 -2.65 -1.49 -26.64
C TRP A 234 -1.91 -2.34 -27.68
N SER A 235 -0.85 -1.77 -28.26
CA SER A 235 0.11 -2.45 -29.14
C SER A 235 1.23 -3.10 -28.33
N GLN A 236 1.38 -4.42 -28.42
CA GLN A 236 2.43 -5.18 -27.73
C GLN A 236 3.77 -5.05 -28.48
N VAL A 237 4.77 -4.42 -27.85
CA VAL A 237 6.18 -4.53 -28.24
C VAL A 237 6.84 -5.51 -27.27
N ARG A 238 7.47 -6.56 -27.81
CA ARG A 238 8.14 -7.61 -27.03
C ARG A 238 9.33 -7.04 -26.26
N ALA A 239 9.41 -7.31 -24.95
CA ALA A 239 10.65 -7.20 -24.22
C ALA A 239 11.49 -8.45 -24.50
N THR A 240 12.63 -8.29 -25.17
CA THR A 240 13.64 -9.35 -25.26
C THR A 240 14.26 -9.50 -23.87
N PRO A 241 14.24 -10.69 -23.24
CA PRO A 241 14.94 -10.92 -21.98
C PRO A 241 16.40 -10.53 -22.12
N ALA A 242 16.97 -9.86 -21.12
CA ALA A 242 18.41 -9.64 -21.05
C ALA A 242 19.12 -11.01 -21.18
N ALA A 243 20.08 -11.09 -22.10
CA ALA A 243 20.82 -12.31 -22.35
C ALA A 243 21.52 -12.79 -21.07
N ALA A 244 21.47 -14.09 -20.81
CA ALA A 244 22.22 -14.73 -19.74
C ALA A 244 23.72 -14.50 -19.96
N THR A 245 24.36 -13.71 -19.10
CA THR A 245 25.82 -13.65 -19.04
C THR A 245 26.31 -14.88 -18.27
N GLY A 246 26.98 -15.77 -18.99
CA GLY A 246 27.65 -16.95 -18.43
C GLY A 246 28.73 -16.56 -17.40
N THR A 247 28.94 -17.51 -16.48
CA THR A 247 30.02 -17.61 -15.47
C THR A 247 31.10 -16.52 -15.54
N ALA A 248 30.85 -15.38 -14.89
CA ALA A 248 31.90 -14.50 -14.42
C ALA A 248 32.53 -15.10 -13.15
N ASN A 249 33.82 -14.83 -12.92
CA ASN A 249 34.52 -15.23 -11.70
C ASN A 249 33.67 -14.89 -10.46
N ARG A 250 33.44 -15.88 -9.58
CA ARG A 250 32.73 -15.66 -8.32
C ARG A 250 33.38 -14.50 -7.56
N VAL A 251 32.54 -13.59 -7.08
CA VAL A 251 33.00 -12.47 -6.25
C VAL A 251 33.61 -13.00 -4.96
N THR A 252 34.69 -12.37 -4.51
CA THR A 252 35.38 -12.70 -3.25
C THR A 252 35.23 -11.63 -2.18
N ALA A 253 34.66 -10.46 -2.53
CA ALA A 253 34.38 -9.40 -1.58
C ALA A 253 33.33 -9.88 -0.55
N PRO A 254 33.58 -9.76 0.76
CA PRO A 254 32.58 -10.07 1.77
C PRO A 254 31.30 -9.24 1.62
N ASN A 255 30.20 -9.69 2.24
CA ASN A 255 28.92 -8.99 2.30
C ASN A 255 28.44 -8.53 0.90
N SER A 256 28.40 -9.48 -0.05
CA SER A 256 28.05 -9.26 -1.45
C SER A 256 26.72 -9.90 -1.80
N TYR A 257 25.88 -9.20 -2.56
CA TYR A 257 24.60 -9.70 -3.06
C TYR A 257 24.52 -9.54 -4.57
N ASN A 258 24.28 -10.63 -5.30
CA ASN A 258 23.94 -10.55 -6.72
C ASN A 258 22.42 -10.39 -6.87
N ILE A 259 21.93 -9.20 -7.20
CA ILE A 259 20.50 -8.86 -7.12
C ILE A 259 20.08 -7.93 -8.26
N PHE A 260 18.79 -7.67 -8.42
CA PHE A 260 18.33 -6.55 -9.24
C PHE A 260 18.40 -5.27 -8.38
N PRO A 261 19.34 -4.35 -8.67
CA PRO A 261 19.67 -3.26 -7.77
C PRO A 261 18.57 -2.21 -7.70
N LEU A 262 18.73 -1.27 -6.75
CA LEU A 262 17.84 -0.13 -6.58
C LEU A 262 17.53 0.53 -7.92
N THR A 263 16.27 0.93 -8.11
CA THR A 263 15.68 1.45 -9.36
C THR A 263 15.47 0.46 -10.51
N ILE A 264 15.97 -0.78 -10.42
CA ILE A 264 15.63 -1.86 -11.36
C ILE A 264 14.44 -2.64 -10.80
N GLU A 265 13.28 -2.47 -11.42
CA GLU A 265 12.03 -3.08 -10.97
C GLU A 265 12.04 -4.60 -11.08
N SER A 266 12.61 -5.18 -12.15
CA SER A 266 12.56 -6.64 -12.37
C SER A 266 13.54 -7.10 -13.47
N PRO A 267 13.63 -8.42 -13.77
CA PRO A 267 14.48 -8.93 -14.85
C PRO A 267 14.19 -8.36 -16.24
N SER A 268 12.99 -7.86 -16.49
CA SER A 268 12.65 -7.20 -17.77
C SER A 268 13.13 -5.75 -17.85
N HIS A 269 13.54 -5.15 -16.75
CA HIS A 269 13.90 -3.73 -16.65
C HIS A 269 15.42 -3.47 -16.60
N GLY A 270 16.22 -4.50 -16.34
CA GLY A 270 17.68 -4.38 -16.33
C GLY A 270 18.39 -5.65 -15.86
N PRO A 271 19.72 -5.70 -16.00
CA PRO A 271 20.52 -6.83 -15.53
C PRO A 271 20.69 -6.81 -13.99
N ARG A 272 21.06 -7.97 -13.43
CA ARG A 272 21.52 -8.06 -12.05
C ARG A 272 22.88 -7.39 -11.87
N GLN A 273 23.18 -6.96 -10.65
CA GLN A 273 24.45 -6.39 -10.25
C GLN A 273 24.87 -6.93 -8.88
N ILE A 274 26.18 -6.97 -8.67
CA ILE A 274 26.77 -7.25 -7.35
C ILE A 274 26.77 -5.95 -6.55
N VAL A 275 26.14 -5.96 -5.40
CA VAL A 275 26.17 -4.87 -4.42
C VAL A 275 26.88 -5.37 -3.16
N THR A 276 27.84 -4.59 -2.66
CA THR A 276 28.63 -4.88 -1.46
C THR A 276 28.27 -3.92 -0.33
N ASP A 277 28.29 -4.38 0.91
CA ASP A 277 28.16 -3.53 2.12
C ASP A 277 26.96 -2.56 2.04
N ALA A 278 25.82 -3.08 1.58
CA ALA A 278 24.64 -2.27 1.24
C ALA A 278 23.90 -1.67 2.46
N ALA A 279 24.18 -2.17 3.67
CA ALA A 279 23.46 -1.79 4.87
C ALA A 279 23.70 -0.33 5.25
N SER A 280 22.63 0.38 5.61
CA SER A 280 22.76 1.73 6.15
C SER A 280 23.50 1.70 7.48
N THR A 281 24.59 2.44 7.59
CA THR A 281 25.35 2.58 8.85
C THR A 281 24.57 3.32 9.94
N THR A 282 23.42 3.93 9.61
CA THR A 282 22.55 4.64 10.55
C THR A 282 21.35 3.80 10.96
N PHE A 283 20.67 3.17 10.00
CA PHE A 283 19.41 2.44 10.25
C PHE A 283 19.61 0.93 10.42
N SER A 284 20.72 0.39 9.93
CA SER A 284 21.19 -0.98 10.14
C SER A 284 22.66 -0.96 10.60
N PRO A 285 23.00 -0.32 11.73
CA PRO A 285 24.39 -0.03 12.14
C PRO A 285 25.27 -1.28 12.37
N PHE A 286 24.66 -2.45 12.57
CA PHE A 286 25.35 -3.73 12.74
C PHE A 286 25.29 -4.61 11.48
N GLY A 287 24.78 -4.07 10.37
CA GLY A 287 24.55 -4.81 9.13
C GLY A 287 23.23 -5.60 9.12
N TRP A 288 22.88 -6.13 7.96
CA TRP A 288 21.60 -6.82 7.76
C TRP A 288 21.53 -8.25 8.29
N HIS A 289 22.61 -8.78 8.84
CA HIS A 289 22.73 -10.16 9.34
C HIS A 289 22.95 -10.25 10.86
N ASP A 290 22.82 -9.11 11.54
CA ASP A 290 22.82 -9.00 13.00
C ASP A 290 21.39 -9.09 13.53
N VAL A 291 21.18 -9.72 14.68
CA VAL A 291 19.89 -9.71 15.40
C VAL A 291 20.05 -9.26 16.86
N ASN A 292 21.28 -9.11 17.35
CA ASN A 292 21.55 -8.87 18.76
C ASN A 292 22.14 -7.48 19.04
N GLY A 293 22.50 -6.70 18.01
CA GLY A 293 23.09 -5.37 18.14
C GLY A 293 24.52 -5.40 18.67
N VAL A 294 25.27 -6.45 18.35
CA VAL A 294 26.70 -6.58 18.66
C VAL A 294 27.45 -6.60 17.33
N ALA A 295 28.60 -5.94 17.29
CA ALA A 295 29.41 -5.90 16.08
C ALA A 295 29.80 -7.32 15.63
N GLY A 296 29.43 -7.65 14.39
CA GLY A 296 29.60 -8.97 13.81
C GLY A 296 28.27 -9.53 13.34
N ALA A 297 28.31 -10.43 12.36
CA ALA A 297 27.11 -11.10 11.90
C ALA A 297 26.72 -12.25 12.82
N ASP A 298 25.43 -12.36 13.13
CA ASP A 298 24.85 -13.49 13.84
C ASP A 298 24.47 -14.64 12.91
N SER A 299 24.37 -14.35 11.60
CA SER A 299 23.95 -15.30 10.59
C SER A 299 24.86 -15.28 9.36
N THR A 300 24.90 -16.44 8.68
CA THR A 300 25.55 -16.63 7.38
C THR A 300 24.54 -16.81 6.25
N ASN A 301 23.25 -16.60 6.54
CA ASN A 301 22.11 -16.77 5.64
C ASN A 301 21.25 -15.51 5.62
N THR A 302 20.14 -15.51 4.87
CA THR A 302 19.23 -14.36 4.70
C THR A 302 18.36 -14.08 5.93
N LYS A 303 19.00 -13.84 7.07
CA LYS A 303 18.35 -13.60 8.37
C LYS A 303 19.06 -12.48 9.12
N GLY A 304 18.33 -11.43 9.52
CA GLY A 304 18.84 -10.46 10.48
C GLY A 304 17.77 -9.56 11.05
N ASN A 305 18.14 -8.38 11.53
CA ASN A 305 17.31 -7.56 12.39
C ASN A 305 15.99 -7.18 11.74
N ASN A 306 16.01 -6.87 10.45
CA ASN A 306 14.86 -6.28 9.76
C ASN A 306 13.93 -7.35 9.14
N VAL A 307 14.51 -8.47 8.70
CA VAL A 307 13.81 -9.48 7.89
C VAL A 307 14.45 -10.87 8.01
N TYR A 308 13.60 -11.89 8.02
CA TYR A 308 13.95 -13.29 7.80
C TYR A 308 13.38 -13.71 6.45
N ALA A 309 14.21 -13.93 5.44
CA ALA A 309 13.76 -14.34 4.11
C ALA A 309 14.07 -15.82 3.86
N TYR A 310 13.07 -16.59 3.45
CA TYR A 310 13.17 -18.06 3.32
C TYR A 310 12.19 -18.62 2.28
N LEU A 311 12.47 -19.84 1.81
CA LEU A 311 11.60 -20.60 0.92
C LEU A 311 10.42 -21.21 1.69
N ASP A 312 9.20 -21.07 1.17
CA ASP A 312 8.02 -21.71 1.77
C ASP A 312 7.01 -22.33 0.80
N ARG A 313 7.50 -23.07 -0.20
CA ARG A 313 6.65 -23.72 -1.22
C ARG A 313 5.56 -24.65 -0.67
N ASP A 314 5.71 -25.14 0.56
CA ASP A 314 4.82 -26.08 1.23
C ASP A 314 3.87 -25.43 2.25
N ASN A 315 3.87 -24.09 2.40
CA ASN A 315 3.07 -23.33 3.37
C ASN A 315 3.30 -23.79 4.82
N THR A 316 4.56 -23.96 5.18
CA THR A 316 4.94 -24.35 6.55
C THR A 316 5.04 -23.15 7.49
N ASN A 317 5.00 -21.93 6.94
CA ASN A 317 4.88 -20.66 7.64
C ASN A 317 5.98 -20.42 8.69
N THR A 318 7.13 -21.07 8.49
CA THR A 318 8.19 -21.18 9.51
C THR A 318 9.57 -21.05 8.90
N TYR A 319 10.32 -20.05 9.34
CA TYR A 319 11.76 -19.97 9.12
C TYR A 319 12.49 -21.14 9.82
N ARG A 320 13.31 -21.89 9.09
CA ARG A 320 14.12 -22.98 9.68
C ARG A 320 15.46 -23.14 9.00
N LYS A 321 16.43 -23.74 9.69
CA LYS A 321 17.72 -24.05 9.08
C LYS A 321 17.51 -24.91 7.82
N GLY A 322 18.09 -24.47 6.70
CA GLY A 322 18.07 -25.20 5.43
C GLY A 322 16.97 -24.81 4.44
N ASN A 323 16.05 -23.90 4.79
CA ASN A 323 15.12 -23.30 3.80
C ASN A 323 15.53 -21.89 3.37
N SER A 324 16.75 -21.47 3.66
CA SER A 324 17.34 -20.19 3.25
C SER A 324 18.74 -20.42 2.66
N PRO A 325 19.19 -19.60 1.71
CA PRO A 325 20.52 -19.74 1.13
C PRO A 325 21.62 -19.35 2.13
N GLU A 326 22.78 -19.99 2.00
CA GLU A 326 23.96 -19.73 2.84
C GLU A 326 25.02 -18.98 2.03
N GLY A 327 25.36 -17.76 2.46
CA GLY A 327 26.48 -16.96 1.95
C GLY A 327 27.82 -17.30 2.60
N GLY A 328 27.84 -18.21 3.57
CA GLY A 328 29.01 -18.61 4.34
C GLY A 328 29.54 -17.52 5.28
N PRO A 329 30.70 -17.73 5.93
CA PRO A 329 31.25 -16.78 6.92
C PRO A 329 31.55 -15.39 6.36
N THR A 330 31.70 -15.27 5.03
CA THR A 330 31.96 -14.01 4.33
C THR A 330 30.70 -13.41 3.71
N GLN A 331 29.52 -14.03 3.85
CA GLN A 331 28.23 -13.48 3.39
C GLN A 331 28.22 -13.13 1.89
N ILE A 332 28.64 -14.09 1.05
CA ILE A 332 28.67 -13.93 -0.41
C ILE A 332 27.45 -14.64 -1.00
N PHE A 333 26.41 -13.86 -1.32
CA PHE A 333 25.15 -14.31 -1.92
C PHE A 333 25.18 -14.10 -3.44
N ASP A 334 26.15 -14.72 -4.11
CA ASP A 334 26.32 -14.69 -5.58
C ASP A 334 25.77 -15.99 -6.22
N PHE A 335 24.45 -16.09 -6.27
CA PHE A 335 23.74 -17.25 -6.82
C PHE A 335 23.38 -17.07 -8.29
N PRO A 336 23.43 -18.15 -9.10
CA PRO A 336 23.05 -18.09 -10.50
C PRO A 336 21.57 -17.76 -10.67
N PHE A 337 21.25 -17.09 -11.77
CA PHE A 337 19.88 -16.80 -12.20
C PHE A 337 19.74 -17.12 -13.68
N ASN A 338 18.76 -17.94 -14.02
CA ASN A 338 18.39 -18.26 -15.39
C ASN A 338 16.87 -18.15 -15.56
N PRO A 339 16.37 -17.10 -16.24
CA PRO A 339 14.93 -16.86 -16.42
C PRO A 339 14.24 -17.85 -17.37
N ALA A 340 15.00 -18.76 -18.00
CA ALA A 340 14.45 -19.82 -18.84
C ALA A 340 14.17 -21.12 -18.06
N LEU A 341 14.59 -21.21 -16.79
CA LEU A 341 14.33 -22.35 -15.91
C LEU A 341 13.13 -22.07 -15.00
N ALA A 342 12.54 -23.13 -14.44
CA ALA A 342 11.48 -23.00 -13.46
C ALA A 342 11.94 -22.23 -12.21
N PRO A 343 11.06 -21.48 -11.52
CA PRO A 343 11.40 -20.67 -10.34
C PRO A 343 12.25 -21.41 -9.28
N LEU A 344 11.93 -22.67 -8.99
CA LEU A 344 12.69 -23.48 -8.02
C LEU A 344 14.20 -23.57 -8.34
N ALA A 345 14.59 -23.52 -9.61
CA ALA A 345 15.99 -23.55 -10.02
C ALA A 345 16.75 -22.27 -9.64
N ASN A 346 16.02 -21.17 -9.42
CA ASN A 346 16.53 -19.84 -9.07
C ASN A 346 16.29 -19.47 -7.59
N LYS A 347 15.81 -20.41 -6.76
CA LYS A 347 15.36 -20.13 -5.38
C LYS A 347 16.37 -19.33 -4.53
N ASP A 348 17.66 -19.63 -4.61
CA ASP A 348 18.67 -18.98 -3.78
C ASP A 348 18.87 -17.52 -4.21
N ALA A 349 18.78 -17.24 -5.51
CA ALA A 349 18.79 -15.88 -6.04
C ALA A 349 17.50 -15.12 -5.69
N ALA A 350 16.35 -15.80 -5.70
CA ALA A 350 15.05 -15.22 -5.35
C ALA A 350 15.02 -14.78 -3.88
N ILE A 351 15.37 -15.68 -2.95
CA ILE A 351 15.42 -15.39 -1.51
C ILE A 351 16.44 -14.28 -1.21
N THR A 352 17.59 -14.29 -1.89
CA THR A 352 18.59 -13.22 -1.76
C THR A 352 18.04 -11.86 -2.22
N ASN A 353 17.30 -11.81 -3.34
CA ASN A 353 16.69 -10.59 -3.84
C ASN A 353 15.60 -10.07 -2.88
N LEU A 354 14.76 -10.97 -2.38
CA LEU A 354 13.71 -10.65 -1.39
C LEU A 354 14.31 -10.09 -0.09
N PHE A 355 15.36 -10.73 0.43
CA PHE A 355 16.10 -10.27 1.60
C PHE A 355 16.68 -8.87 1.39
N PHE A 356 17.34 -8.65 0.26
CA PHE A 356 17.96 -7.37 -0.07
C PHE A 356 16.90 -6.24 -0.13
N TRP A 357 15.79 -6.47 -0.83
CA TRP A 357 14.76 -5.44 -1.01
C TRP A 357 13.97 -5.15 0.27
N ASN A 358 13.69 -6.14 1.11
CA ASN A 358 13.07 -5.89 2.43
C ASN A 358 13.98 -5.04 3.33
N ASN A 359 15.29 -5.31 3.36
CA ASN A 359 16.24 -4.48 4.11
C ASN A 359 16.41 -3.08 3.52
N LEU A 360 16.42 -2.95 2.19
CA LEU A 360 16.49 -1.66 1.51
C LEU A 360 15.26 -0.81 1.81
N MET A 361 14.06 -1.40 1.76
CA MET A 361 12.82 -0.76 2.18
C MET A 361 12.90 -0.31 3.64
N HIS A 362 13.36 -1.17 4.56
CA HIS A 362 13.57 -0.78 5.96
C HIS A 362 14.45 0.48 6.08
N ASP A 363 15.65 0.45 5.51
CA ASP A 363 16.63 1.53 5.67
C ASP A 363 16.16 2.85 5.03
N VAL A 364 15.59 2.79 3.82
CA VAL A 364 15.08 3.97 3.11
C VAL A 364 13.91 4.61 3.86
N MET A 365 12.94 3.82 4.33
CA MET A 365 11.76 4.34 5.00
C MET A 365 12.08 4.86 6.41
N ALA A 366 13.01 4.20 7.11
CA ALA A 366 13.54 4.69 8.38
C ALA A 366 14.21 6.06 8.24
N SER A 367 14.93 6.30 7.14
CA SER A 367 15.53 7.61 6.82
C SER A 367 14.54 8.75 6.67
N LYS A 368 13.24 8.44 6.55
CA LYS A 368 12.15 9.38 6.36
C LYS A 368 11.08 9.30 7.45
N GLY A 369 11.37 8.61 8.56
CA GLY A 369 10.56 8.64 9.77
C GLY A 369 9.74 7.38 10.07
N PHE A 370 9.93 6.28 9.34
CA PHE A 370 9.44 4.95 9.75
C PHE A 370 10.49 4.25 10.62
N THR A 371 10.66 4.76 11.84
CA THR A 371 11.66 4.31 12.82
C THR A 371 11.07 3.34 13.84
N ALA A 372 11.90 2.79 14.74
CA ALA A 372 11.46 1.96 15.87
C ALA A 372 10.34 2.62 16.70
N ALA A 373 10.44 3.93 16.98
CA ALA A 373 9.42 4.66 17.71
C ALA A 373 8.09 4.75 16.95
N ALA A 374 8.16 4.79 15.61
CA ALA A 374 7.01 4.78 14.73
C ALA A 374 6.49 3.36 14.41
N GLY A 375 7.12 2.31 14.97
CA GLY A 375 6.75 0.92 14.79
C GLY A 375 7.20 0.31 13.46
N ASN A 376 8.45 0.54 13.09
CA ASN A 376 9.11 -0.23 12.03
C ASN A 376 9.38 -1.68 12.46
N PHE A 377 9.85 -2.51 11.52
CA PHE A 377 9.97 -3.95 11.71
C PHE A 377 11.39 -4.35 12.07
N GLN A 378 11.63 -4.70 13.34
CA GLN A 378 12.96 -5.07 13.83
C GLN A 378 12.91 -6.13 14.95
N VAL A 379 13.82 -7.11 14.91
CA VAL A 379 14.06 -8.04 16.03
C VAL A 379 14.44 -7.26 17.28
N LYS A 380 15.33 -6.28 17.12
CA LYS A 380 15.82 -5.42 18.19
C LYS A 380 15.71 -3.97 17.78
N ASN A 381 15.03 -3.20 18.62
CA ASN A 381 15.16 -1.75 18.62
C ASN A 381 16.46 -1.40 19.35
N TYR A 382 17.40 -0.77 18.66
CA TYR A 382 18.73 -0.48 19.23
C TYR A 382 18.70 0.60 20.33
N GLY A 383 17.62 1.38 20.40
CA GLY A 383 17.35 2.31 21.51
C GLY A 383 16.44 1.71 22.58
N ASN A 384 15.71 2.58 23.29
CA ASN A 384 14.78 2.19 24.35
C ASN A 384 13.32 2.15 23.85
N GLU A 385 13.10 2.14 22.53
CA GLU A 385 11.79 2.11 21.92
C GLU A 385 11.10 0.74 22.14
N PRO A 386 9.84 0.71 22.56
CA PRO A 386 9.07 -0.53 22.70
C PRO A 386 8.79 -1.18 21.33
N GLY A 387 8.25 -2.41 21.30
CA GLY A 387 7.74 -3.03 20.05
C GLY A 387 8.72 -3.93 19.27
N ALA A 388 9.92 -4.19 19.81
CA ALA A 388 10.87 -5.12 19.19
C ALA A 388 10.35 -6.57 19.09
N ASN A 389 11.08 -7.42 18.37
CA ASN A 389 10.77 -8.82 18.00
C ASN A 389 9.73 -8.96 16.90
N ASP A 390 9.75 -8.06 15.93
CA ASP A 390 8.82 -8.07 14.80
C ASP A 390 9.50 -7.92 13.43
N PRO A 391 10.58 -8.67 13.11
CA PRO A 391 11.12 -8.67 11.75
C PRO A 391 10.05 -9.12 10.75
N VAL A 392 10.19 -8.68 9.50
CA VAL A 392 9.36 -9.23 8.42
C VAL A 392 9.72 -10.70 8.20
N LEU A 393 8.73 -11.58 8.23
CA LEU A 393 8.84 -12.96 7.76
C LEU A 393 8.54 -12.96 6.26
N ALA A 394 9.57 -13.02 5.43
CA ALA A 394 9.45 -12.92 3.98
C ALA A 394 9.56 -14.30 3.33
N GLU A 395 8.43 -14.79 2.84
CA GLU A 395 8.24 -16.14 2.30
C GLU A 395 8.34 -16.12 0.77
N ALA A 396 9.43 -16.66 0.25
CA ALA A 396 9.71 -16.79 -1.18
C ALA A 396 9.04 -18.03 -1.77
N GLN A 397 8.50 -17.89 -2.98
CA GLN A 397 7.77 -18.94 -3.71
C GLN A 397 6.73 -19.65 -2.84
N ASP A 398 6.03 -18.89 -1.99
CA ASP A 398 5.09 -19.44 -1.02
C ASP A 398 4.00 -20.25 -1.72
N LYS A 399 3.57 -21.35 -1.08
CA LYS A 399 2.53 -22.28 -1.57
C LYS A 399 2.75 -22.86 -2.98
N ALA A 400 3.92 -22.72 -3.59
CA ALA A 400 4.14 -23.13 -4.99
C ALA A 400 4.00 -24.65 -5.25
N ASN A 401 4.04 -25.50 -4.20
CA ASN A 401 3.77 -26.94 -4.29
C ASN A 401 2.29 -27.30 -4.04
N GLN A 402 1.47 -26.34 -3.60
CA GLN A 402 0.03 -26.53 -3.46
C GLN A 402 -0.69 -26.45 -4.81
N ALA A 403 -1.95 -26.87 -4.83
CA ALA A 403 -2.79 -26.76 -6.01
C ALA A 403 -2.94 -25.28 -6.44
N PRO A 404 -2.78 -24.95 -7.73
CA PRO A 404 -2.96 -23.59 -8.23
C PRO A 404 -4.35 -23.02 -7.92
N SER A 405 -4.37 -21.85 -7.28
CA SER A 405 -5.55 -21.02 -7.00
C SER A 405 -5.11 -19.54 -6.85
N SER A 406 -6.07 -18.63 -6.67
CA SER A 406 -5.78 -17.22 -6.36
C SER A 406 -5.06 -17.02 -5.02
N GLU A 407 -5.12 -18.00 -4.12
CA GLU A 407 -4.48 -17.99 -2.79
C GLU A 407 -3.06 -18.58 -2.81
N THR A 408 -2.64 -19.19 -3.92
CA THR A 408 -1.35 -19.91 -4.03
C THR A 408 -0.46 -19.40 -5.16
N ARG A 409 -1.01 -18.60 -6.10
CA ARG A 409 -0.33 -18.13 -7.31
C ARG A 409 -0.91 -16.81 -7.81
N ASN A 410 -0.16 -16.13 -8.67
CA ASN A 410 -0.56 -14.89 -9.34
C ASN A 410 -1.01 -13.82 -8.34
N ASN A 411 -0.35 -13.78 -7.18
CA ASN A 411 -0.68 -12.86 -6.10
C ASN A 411 0.57 -12.60 -5.24
N ALA A 412 0.43 -11.70 -4.29
CA ALA A 412 1.28 -11.58 -3.12
C ALA A 412 0.40 -11.03 -1.99
N ASN A 413 0.87 -11.10 -0.75
CA ASN A 413 0.16 -10.49 0.36
C ASN A 413 1.10 -10.06 1.47
N PHE A 414 0.58 -9.20 2.35
CA PHE A 414 1.28 -8.73 3.53
C PHE A 414 0.35 -8.68 4.75
N SER A 415 0.69 -9.44 5.78
CA SER A 415 0.00 -9.44 7.07
C SER A 415 0.65 -8.46 8.03
N THR A 416 -0.08 -7.42 8.45
CA THR A 416 0.44 -6.36 9.35
C THR A 416 -0.22 -6.38 10.73
N PRO A 417 0.23 -7.24 11.65
CA PRO A 417 -0.22 -7.14 13.04
C PRO A 417 0.34 -5.87 13.72
N PRO A 418 -0.25 -5.49 14.86
CA PRO A 418 0.30 -4.44 15.72
C PRO A 418 1.78 -4.64 16.06
N ASP A 419 2.45 -3.54 16.36
CA ASP A 419 3.87 -3.49 16.73
C ASP A 419 4.24 -4.45 17.89
N GLY A 420 5.39 -5.12 17.76
CA GLY A 420 5.80 -6.24 18.62
C GLY A 420 5.33 -7.62 18.16
N SER A 421 4.70 -7.73 16.99
CA SER A 421 4.41 -9.00 16.32
C SER A 421 4.89 -8.95 14.88
N SER A 422 5.61 -9.99 14.45
CA SER A 422 6.19 -10.06 13.11
C SER A 422 5.12 -9.96 12.03
N PRO A 423 5.25 -9.01 11.08
CA PRO A 423 4.48 -9.09 9.86
C PRO A 423 4.99 -10.23 8.96
N ARG A 424 4.15 -10.64 8.02
CA ARG A 424 4.46 -11.72 7.07
C ARG A 424 4.21 -11.25 5.65
N MET A 425 5.22 -11.38 4.79
CA MET A 425 5.12 -11.13 3.36
C MET A 425 5.14 -12.48 2.64
N GLN A 426 4.14 -12.76 1.83
CA GLN A 426 4.08 -13.98 1.03
C GLN A 426 4.19 -13.64 -0.45
N MET A 427 5.26 -14.10 -1.10
CA MET A 427 5.52 -13.89 -2.52
C MET A 427 5.19 -15.17 -3.29
N PHE A 428 4.30 -15.10 -4.26
CA PHE A 428 3.89 -16.28 -5.03
C PHE A 428 4.58 -16.40 -6.40
N GLU A 429 4.55 -17.62 -6.94
CA GLU A 429 4.81 -17.84 -8.37
C GLU A 429 3.64 -17.29 -9.22
N TRP A 430 3.95 -16.86 -10.42
CA TRP A 430 3.00 -16.35 -11.40
C TRP A 430 3.04 -17.19 -12.67
N ASP A 431 1.88 -17.44 -13.24
CA ASP A 431 1.75 -18.30 -14.40
C ASP A 431 2.44 -17.69 -15.62
N GLY A 432 3.26 -18.49 -16.29
CA GLY A 432 3.93 -18.08 -17.51
C GLY A 432 2.93 -17.81 -18.65
N ALA A 433 3.30 -16.89 -19.54
CA ALA A 433 2.48 -16.59 -20.71
C ALA A 433 2.22 -17.84 -21.57
N THR A 434 1.00 -17.95 -22.10
CA THR A 434 0.69 -18.99 -23.10
C THR A 434 1.08 -18.51 -24.49
N ILE A 435 1.84 -19.33 -25.21
CA ILE A 435 2.36 -19.03 -26.54
C ILE A 435 1.99 -20.16 -27.51
N LEU A 436 1.58 -19.77 -28.72
CA LEU A 436 1.44 -20.68 -29.84
C LEU A 436 2.56 -20.41 -30.83
N ASN A 437 3.40 -21.39 -31.11
CA ASN A 437 4.42 -21.27 -32.14
C ASN A 437 3.92 -21.89 -33.43
N VAL A 438 3.86 -21.09 -34.51
CA VAL A 438 3.70 -21.64 -35.86
C VAL A 438 5.02 -22.29 -36.24
N THR A 439 5.02 -23.60 -36.47
CA THR A 439 6.23 -24.36 -36.84
C THR A 439 6.28 -24.67 -38.33
N ALA A 440 5.14 -24.60 -39.02
CA ALA A 440 5.04 -24.70 -40.48
C ALA A 440 3.80 -23.94 -40.97
N PRO A 441 3.79 -23.41 -42.20
CA PRO A 441 4.94 -23.32 -43.12
C PRO A 441 5.98 -22.30 -42.63
N ALA A 442 7.23 -22.41 -43.12
CA ALA A 442 8.34 -21.55 -42.68
C ALA A 442 8.06 -20.05 -42.89
N THR A 443 7.29 -19.70 -43.91
CA THR A 443 6.85 -18.32 -44.21
C THR A 443 5.97 -17.68 -43.13
N LEU A 444 5.36 -18.50 -42.28
CA LEU A 444 4.48 -18.05 -41.19
C LEU A 444 5.05 -18.36 -39.81
N ALA A 445 6.25 -18.95 -39.76
CA ALA A 445 6.85 -19.43 -38.53
C ALA A 445 7.06 -18.31 -37.52
N GLY A 446 6.83 -18.64 -36.25
CA GLY A 446 7.03 -17.73 -35.14
C GLY A 446 5.90 -17.74 -34.12
N PRO A 447 6.14 -17.10 -32.97
CA PRO A 447 5.22 -17.15 -31.85
C PRO A 447 4.06 -16.18 -32.02
N ILE A 448 2.89 -16.63 -31.58
CA ILE A 448 1.63 -15.92 -31.45
C ILE A 448 1.27 -15.94 -29.97
N THR A 449 1.09 -14.76 -29.38
CA THR A 449 0.59 -14.63 -28.01
C THR A 449 -0.83 -15.20 -27.97
N ALA A 450 -1.11 -16.02 -26.96
CA ALA A 450 -2.43 -16.61 -26.79
C ALA A 450 -2.86 -16.53 -25.32
N ARG A 451 -4.16 -16.54 -25.09
CA ARG A 451 -4.73 -16.53 -23.74
C ARG A 451 -5.60 -17.75 -23.54
N GLU A 452 -5.35 -18.54 -22.49
CA GLU A 452 -6.19 -19.70 -22.18
C GLU A 452 -7.58 -19.27 -21.71
N GLY A 453 -8.62 -19.95 -22.20
CA GLY A 453 -9.98 -19.81 -21.66
C GLY A 453 -10.13 -20.40 -20.26
N SER A 454 -11.15 -19.99 -19.51
CA SER A 454 -11.57 -20.66 -18.27
C SER A 454 -12.50 -21.85 -18.53
N ASN A 455 -13.02 -21.96 -19.75
CA ASN A 455 -13.96 -22.98 -20.22
C ASN A 455 -13.31 -24.19 -20.94
N GLY A 456 -11.98 -24.21 -21.04
CA GLY A 456 -11.20 -25.35 -21.55
C GLY A 456 -10.29 -25.92 -20.45
N ARG A 457 -9.72 -27.10 -20.70
CA ARG A 457 -8.66 -27.63 -19.81
C ARG A 457 -7.35 -26.85 -20.02
N LYS A 458 -6.64 -26.53 -18.95
CA LYS A 458 -5.39 -25.76 -19.05
C LYS A 458 -4.27 -26.58 -19.67
N LEU A 459 -3.42 -25.96 -20.48
CA LEU A 459 -2.23 -26.55 -21.09
C LEU A 459 -1.25 -27.08 -20.03
N ALA A 460 -1.19 -26.45 -18.85
CA ALA A 460 -0.42 -26.96 -17.72
C ALA A 460 -0.86 -28.36 -17.26
N VAL A 461 -2.13 -28.74 -17.47
CA VAL A 461 -2.69 -30.05 -17.10
C VAL A 461 -2.57 -31.06 -18.24
N VAL A 462 -2.83 -30.64 -19.48
CA VAL A 462 -2.86 -31.55 -20.64
C VAL A 462 -1.51 -31.70 -21.35
N GLY A 463 -0.56 -30.81 -21.06
CA GLY A 463 0.72 -30.70 -21.73
C GLY A 463 0.67 -29.96 -23.08
N PRO A 464 1.85 -29.66 -23.67
CA PRO A 464 1.95 -29.05 -24.99
C PRO A 464 1.23 -29.84 -26.08
N ILE A 465 0.47 -29.15 -26.94
CA ILE A 465 -0.22 -29.74 -28.08
C ILE A 465 0.54 -29.34 -29.35
N VAL A 466 0.88 -30.35 -30.17
CA VAL A 466 1.38 -30.17 -31.52
C VAL A 466 0.38 -30.78 -32.49
N GLY A 467 -0.01 -30.04 -33.52
CA GLY A 467 -0.94 -30.52 -34.53
C GLY A 467 -1.14 -29.56 -35.68
N ASN A 468 -1.79 -30.04 -36.73
CA ASN A 468 -2.18 -29.19 -37.85
C ASN A 468 -3.38 -28.34 -37.45
N LEU A 469 -3.40 -27.10 -37.93
CA LEU A 469 -4.50 -26.18 -37.75
C LEU A 469 -5.53 -26.41 -38.86
N VAL A 470 -6.78 -26.55 -38.47
CA VAL A 470 -7.89 -26.79 -39.40
C VAL A 470 -9.02 -25.82 -39.08
N ALA A 471 -9.42 -25.00 -40.05
CA ALA A 471 -10.57 -24.12 -39.90
C ALA A 471 -11.86 -24.95 -39.83
N VAL A 472 -12.69 -24.68 -38.83
CA VAL A 472 -13.97 -25.38 -38.68
C VAL A 472 -14.93 -24.99 -39.80
N ASN A 473 -15.71 -25.98 -40.27
CA ASN A 473 -16.85 -25.78 -41.13
C ASN A 473 -18.11 -26.38 -40.50
N ASP A 474 -18.92 -25.50 -39.89
CA ASP A 474 -20.19 -25.88 -39.26
C ASP A 474 -21.40 -25.95 -40.23
N GLY A 475 -21.16 -25.82 -41.55
CA GLY A 475 -22.19 -25.90 -42.58
C GLY A 475 -23.13 -24.69 -42.65
N SER A 476 -22.92 -23.65 -41.83
CA SER A 476 -23.67 -22.41 -41.91
C SER A 476 -23.10 -21.43 -42.95
N ALA A 477 -23.79 -20.31 -43.15
CA ALA A 477 -23.28 -19.19 -43.95
C ALA A 477 -22.00 -18.55 -43.36
N GLN A 478 -21.66 -18.82 -42.09
CA GLN A 478 -20.41 -18.38 -41.48
C GLN A 478 -19.70 -19.59 -40.82
N PRO A 479 -19.10 -20.47 -41.66
CA PRO A 479 -18.72 -21.83 -41.27
C PRO A 479 -17.71 -21.90 -40.12
N THR A 480 -16.83 -20.89 -39.99
CA THR A 480 -15.80 -20.83 -38.96
C THR A 480 -16.33 -20.44 -37.58
N ARG A 481 -17.62 -20.13 -37.43
CA ARG A 481 -18.19 -19.83 -36.12
C ARG A 481 -18.35 -21.08 -35.25
N GLY A 482 -18.47 -22.28 -35.81
CA GLY A 482 -18.55 -23.50 -35.00
C GLY A 482 -19.80 -23.59 -34.12
N CYS A 483 -20.88 -22.89 -34.49
CA CYS A 483 -22.10 -22.85 -33.70
C CYS A 483 -22.97 -24.08 -33.92
N ASN A 484 -22.91 -24.67 -35.11
CA ASN A 484 -23.65 -25.88 -35.46
C ASN A 484 -22.78 -27.13 -35.29
N SER A 485 -23.41 -28.25 -34.95
CA SER A 485 -22.77 -29.54 -34.81
C SER A 485 -23.70 -30.62 -35.37
N PRO A 486 -23.18 -31.69 -36.02
CA PRO A 486 -21.77 -31.98 -36.27
C PRO A 486 -21.14 -31.06 -37.32
N PHE A 487 -19.81 -30.93 -37.32
CA PHE A 487 -19.10 -30.18 -38.35
C PHE A 487 -19.09 -30.96 -39.68
N VAL A 488 -19.23 -30.26 -40.80
CA VAL A 488 -19.15 -30.84 -42.14
C VAL A 488 -17.78 -31.46 -42.39
N ASN A 489 -16.72 -30.83 -41.85
CA ASN A 489 -15.34 -31.29 -41.97
C ASN A 489 -14.84 -32.04 -40.73
N THR A 490 -15.70 -32.77 -40.01
CA THR A 490 -15.33 -33.53 -38.80
C THR A 490 -14.11 -34.43 -39.02
N ALA A 491 -14.01 -35.13 -40.16
CA ALA A 491 -12.87 -35.99 -40.47
C ALA A 491 -11.53 -35.24 -40.54
N ALA A 492 -11.53 -33.99 -40.99
CA ALA A 492 -10.33 -33.15 -41.03
C ALA A 492 -9.96 -32.60 -39.64
N ILE A 493 -10.95 -32.35 -38.79
CA ILE A 493 -10.77 -31.82 -37.42
C ILE A 493 -10.25 -32.89 -36.46
N SER A 494 -10.70 -34.14 -36.63
CA SER A 494 -10.32 -35.25 -35.75
C SER A 494 -8.79 -35.41 -35.66
N GLY A 495 -8.25 -35.34 -34.43
CA GLY A 495 -6.82 -35.42 -34.14
C GLY A 495 -6.03 -34.11 -34.34
N ASN A 496 -6.67 -33.05 -34.84
CA ASN A 496 -6.04 -31.77 -35.18
C ASN A 496 -6.51 -30.61 -34.27
N ILE A 497 -5.97 -29.42 -34.50
CA ILE A 497 -6.29 -28.19 -33.76
C ILE A 497 -7.36 -27.43 -34.54
N ALA A 498 -8.48 -27.12 -33.91
CA ALA A 498 -9.60 -26.41 -34.54
C ALA A 498 -9.40 -24.90 -34.47
N LEU A 499 -9.33 -24.21 -35.62
CA LEU A 499 -9.41 -22.75 -35.71
C LEU A 499 -10.88 -22.33 -35.84
N MET A 500 -11.32 -21.48 -34.93
CA MET A 500 -12.69 -20.97 -34.87
C MET A 500 -12.72 -19.46 -34.71
N ARG A 501 -13.77 -18.81 -35.19
CA ARG A 501 -13.97 -17.36 -35.03
C ARG A 501 -14.98 -17.06 -33.93
N ARG A 502 -14.68 -16.04 -33.12
CA ARG A 502 -15.65 -15.45 -32.19
C ARG A 502 -16.93 -15.06 -32.94
N GLY A 503 -18.07 -15.27 -32.31
CA GLY A 503 -19.38 -15.01 -32.92
C GLY A 503 -20.49 -15.05 -31.89
N LYS A 504 -21.74 -15.16 -32.34
CA LYS A 504 -22.93 -15.01 -31.49
C LYS A 504 -23.23 -16.19 -30.54
N CYS A 505 -22.68 -17.38 -30.79
CA CYS A 505 -22.87 -18.53 -29.91
C CYS A 505 -21.80 -18.58 -28.80
N ASN A 506 -22.19 -19.15 -27.65
CA ASN A 506 -21.35 -19.25 -26.45
C ASN A 506 -20.04 -20.01 -26.73
N PHE A 507 -18.92 -19.55 -26.15
CA PHE A 507 -17.61 -20.19 -26.30
C PHE A 507 -17.59 -21.65 -25.85
N SER A 508 -18.21 -21.99 -24.72
CA SER A 508 -18.28 -23.36 -24.20
C SER A 508 -18.94 -24.32 -25.19
N SER A 509 -20.01 -23.88 -25.88
CA SER A 509 -20.67 -24.68 -26.92
C SER A 509 -19.76 -24.91 -28.12
N LYS A 510 -19.03 -23.88 -28.58
CA LYS A 510 -18.07 -24.00 -29.69
C LYS A 510 -16.97 -25.02 -29.36
N ILE A 511 -16.40 -24.91 -28.16
CA ILE A 511 -15.32 -25.81 -27.70
C ILE A 511 -15.84 -27.24 -27.59
N LYS A 512 -17.04 -27.43 -27.04
CA LYS A 512 -17.67 -28.75 -26.95
C LYS A 512 -17.93 -29.35 -28.34
N ASN A 513 -18.41 -28.56 -29.29
CA ASN A 513 -18.62 -29.00 -30.67
C ASN A 513 -17.31 -29.46 -31.33
N ALA A 514 -16.22 -28.71 -31.14
CA ALA A 514 -14.90 -29.09 -31.62
C ALA A 514 -14.38 -30.38 -30.98
N GLN A 515 -14.54 -30.52 -29.66
CA GLN A 515 -14.19 -31.76 -28.96
C GLN A 515 -14.98 -32.95 -29.48
N ASN A 516 -16.28 -32.81 -29.70
CA ASN A 516 -17.12 -33.87 -30.23
C ASN A 516 -16.72 -34.24 -31.68
N ALA A 517 -16.17 -33.30 -32.44
CA ALA A 517 -15.57 -33.54 -33.75
C ALA A 517 -14.14 -34.14 -33.68
N GLY A 518 -13.63 -34.44 -32.49
CA GLY A 518 -12.31 -35.05 -32.28
C GLY A 518 -11.14 -34.08 -32.24
N ALA A 519 -11.38 -32.77 -32.15
CA ALA A 519 -10.30 -31.79 -32.02
C ALA A 519 -9.48 -32.03 -30.75
N ARG A 520 -8.17 -31.80 -30.82
CA ARG A 520 -7.27 -31.89 -29.65
C ARG A 520 -7.13 -30.57 -28.89
N MET A 521 -7.45 -29.46 -29.53
CA MET A 521 -7.36 -28.10 -28.99
C MET A 521 -8.19 -27.14 -29.84
N VAL A 522 -8.68 -26.06 -29.24
CA VAL A 522 -9.34 -24.96 -29.96
C VAL A 522 -8.48 -23.70 -29.92
N ILE A 523 -8.28 -23.07 -31.07
CA ILE A 523 -7.77 -21.71 -31.20
C ILE A 523 -8.94 -20.83 -31.66
N MET A 524 -9.36 -19.93 -30.79
CA MET A 524 -10.41 -18.96 -31.05
C MET A 524 -9.79 -17.64 -31.51
N MET A 525 -9.99 -17.28 -32.77
CA MET A 525 -9.62 -15.95 -33.26
C MET A 525 -10.71 -14.94 -32.94
N ASP A 526 -10.29 -13.73 -32.55
CA ASP A 526 -11.23 -12.64 -32.37
C ASP A 526 -11.92 -12.25 -33.69
N SER A 527 -13.15 -11.77 -33.57
CA SER A 527 -13.93 -11.24 -34.68
C SER A 527 -13.78 -9.72 -34.85
N ILE A 528 -13.25 -9.03 -33.84
CA ILE A 528 -13.10 -7.57 -33.79
C ILE A 528 -11.76 -7.16 -34.43
N PRO A 529 -11.74 -6.37 -35.52
CA PRO A 529 -10.51 -5.81 -36.10
C PRO A 529 -9.95 -4.70 -35.19
N SER A 530 -8.62 -4.44 -35.23
CA SER A 530 -7.86 -3.48 -34.38
C SER A 530 -7.34 -4.13 -33.07
N PRO A 531 -6.26 -3.62 -32.43
CA PRO A 531 -5.55 -4.36 -31.38
C PRO A 531 -6.39 -4.41 -30.09
N SER A 532 -7.31 -5.37 -30.07
CA SER A 532 -8.05 -5.75 -28.88
C SER A 532 -7.14 -6.64 -28.03
N PRO A 533 -6.98 -6.38 -26.74
CA PRO A 533 -6.29 -7.31 -25.86
C PRO A 533 -7.01 -8.67 -25.89
N LEU A 534 -6.22 -9.74 -25.74
CA LEU A 534 -6.75 -11.09 -25.83
C LEU A 534 -7.79 -11.32 -24.73
N LEU A 535 -8.97 -11.81 -25.12
CA LEU A 535 -10.04 -12.13 -24.19
C LEU A 535 -9.79 -13.47 -23.50
N THR A 536 -10.08 -13.55 -22.21
CA THR A 536 -10.32 -14.82 -21.55
C THR A 536 -11.68 -15.33 -21.99
N MET A 537 -11.71 -16.47 -22.66
CA MET A 537 -12.99 -17.12 -22.99
C MET A 537 -13.62 -17.65 -21.69
N ALA A 538 -14.60 -16.91 -21.18
CA ALA A 538 -15.42 -17.31 -20.04
C ALA A 538 -16.70 -18.03 -20.48
N GLY A 539 -17.25 -18.86 -19.59
CA GLY A 539 -18.46 -19.65 -19.84
C GLY A 539 -18.64 -20.73 -18.78
N THR A 540 -19.53 -21.68 -19.04
CA THR A 540 -19.79 -22.79 -18.12
C THR A 540 -18.51 -23.58 -17.85
N ALA A 541 -18.25 -23.90 -16.58
CA ALA A 541 -17.06 -24.62 -16.14
C ALA A 541 -16.87 -25.92 -16.95
N PRO A 542 -15.63 -26.23 -17.40
CA PRO A 542 -15.39 -27.30 -18.35
C PRO A 542 -15.91 -28.67 -17.85
N ASP A 543 -15.85 -28.92 -16.54
CA ASP A 543 -16.29 -30.19 -15.97
C ASP A 543 -17.79 -30.39 -15.97
N SER A 544 -18.57 -29.32 -15.79
CA SER A 544 -20.03 -29.38 -15.79
C SER A 544 -20.63 -29.79 -17.13
N ILE A 545 -19.89 -29.62 -18.23
CA ILE A 545 -20.30 -29.95 -19.60
C ILE A 545 -19.34 -30.95 -20.29
N GLY A 546 -18.42 -31.54 -19.53
CA GLY A 546 -17.49 -32.57 -20.00
C GLY A 546 -16.53 -32.11 -21.09
N ILE A 547 -16.03 -30.87 -21.05
CA ILE A 547 -14.91 -30.40 -21.87
C ILE A 547 -13.60 -30.90 -21.25
N ARG A 548 -12.73 -31.47 -22.10
CA ARG A 548 -11.47 -32.15 -21.76
C ARG A 548 -10.29 -31.67 -22.61
N ILE A 549 -10.54 -30.81 -23.59
CA ILE A 549 -9.49 -30.23 -24.45
C ILE A 549 -9.16 -28.79 -24.04
N PRO A 550 -7.93 -28.32 -24.31
CA PRO A 550 -7.56 -26.93 -24.13
C PRO A 550 -8.17 -26.01 -25.18
N SER A 551 -8.34 -24.75 -24.80
CA SER A 551 -8.83 -23.70 -25.67
C SER A 551 -8.14 -22.39 -25.39
N VAL A 552 -7.66 -21.72 -26.44
CA VAL A 552 -6.97 -20.42 -26.34
C VAL A 552 -7.59 -19.39 -27.27
N PHE A 553 -7.40 -18.11 -26.93
CA PHE A 553 -7.84 -16.97 -27.70
C PHE A 553 -6.65 -16.23 -28.31
N ILE A 554 -6.77 -15.81 -29.56
CA ILE A 554 -5.74 -15.06 -30.30
C ILE A 554 -6.35 -13.82 -30.96
N SER A 555 -5.48 -12.88 -31.32
CA SER A 555 -5.86 -11.62 -31.96
C SER A 555 -6.56 -11.86 -33.30
N ASN A 556 -7.36 -10.87 -33.74
CA ASN A 556 -7.98 -10.93 -35.06
C ASN A 556 -6.91 -10.94 -36.17
N ALA A 557 -5.84 -10.16 -36.04
CA ALA A 557 -4.77 -10.08 -37.02
C ALA A 557 -4.06 -11.42 -37.19
N ASP A 558 -3.67 -12.07 -36.09
CA ASP A 558 -3.06 -13.40 -36.13
C ASP A 558 -4.02 -14.45 -36.67
N GLY A 559 -5.28 -14.42 -36.23
CA GLY A 559 -6.30 -15.34 -36.72
C GLY A 559 -6.55 -15.21 -38.22
N LEU A 560 -6.62 -13.98 -38.75
CA LEU A 560 -6.75 -13.74 -40.19
C LEU A 560 -5.51 -14.18 -40.97
N ARG A 561 -4.31 -13.93 -40.43
CA ARG A 561 -3.05 -14.40 -41.01
C ARG A 561 -3.03 -15.93 -41.15
N LEU A 562 -3.41 -16.64 -40.08
CA LEU A 562 -3.50 -18.11 -40.09
C LEU A 562 -4.61 -18.59 -41.04
N LYS A 563 -5.79 -17.96 -41.01
CA LYS A 563 -6.91 -18.34 -41.88
C LYS A 563 -6.57 -18.16 -43.36
N ALA A 564 -5.92 -17.06 -43.75
CA ALA A 564 -5.53 -16.81 -45.12
C ALA A 564 -4.60 -17.90 -45.67
N ALA A 565 -3.69 -18.40 -44.84
CA ALA A 565 -2.82 -19.53 -45.20
C ALA A 565 -3.60 -20.82 -45.43
N LEU A 566 -4.56 -21.12 -44.56
CA LEU A 566 -5.44 -22.30 -44.70
C LEU A 566 -6.32 -22.19 -45.95
N ASP A 567 -6.86 -21.00 -46.24
CA ASP A 567 -7.67 -20.75 -47.43
C ASP A 567 -6.84 -20.89 -48.72
N ALA A 568 -5.54 -20.59 -48.66
CA ALA A 568 -4.58 -20.83 -49.74
C ALA A 568 -4.13 -22.29 -49.86
N GLY A 569 -4.71 -23.21 -49.08
CA GLY A 569 -4.38 -24.64 -49.09
C GLY A 569 -3.07 -25.00 -48.40
N GLN A 570 -2.48 -24.09 -47.62
CA GLN A 570 -1.23 -24.38 -46.90
C GLN A 570 -1.52 -25.19 -45.63
N THR A 571 -0.65 -26.17 -45.34
CA THR A 571 -0.65 -26.87 -44.06
C THR A 571 0.02 -26.00 -43.00
N VAL A 572 -0.76 -25.53 -42.04
CA VAL A 572 -0.25 -24.78 -40.88
C VAL A 572 -0.12 -25.72 -39.69
N THR A 573 1.05 -25.79 -39.08
CA THR A 573 1.29 -26.60 -37.86
C THR A 573 1.56 -25.66 -36.69
N ILE A 574 0.86 -25.92 -35.58
CA ILE A 574 0.99 -25.16 -34.33
C ILE A 574 1.57 -26.07 -33.26
N ARG A 575 2.48 -25.52 -32.46
CA ARG A 575 2.90 -26.05 -31.17
C ARG A 575 2.48 -25.09 -30.08
N SER A 576 1.64 -25.51 -29.15
CA SER A 576 1.41 -24.73 -27.93
C SER A 576 2.57 -24.92 -26.95
N ALA A 577 2.83 -23.87 -26.17
CA ALA A 577 3.77 -23.87 -25.07
C ALA A 577 3.25 -22.92 -23.99
N THR A 578 3.63 -23.18 -22.76
CA THR A 578 3.52 -22.22 -21.66
C THR A 578 4.94 -21.81 -21.31
N GLU A 579 5.19 -20.52 -21.17
CA GLU A 579 6.45 -20.06 -20.61
C GLU A 579 6.62 -20.65 -19.19
N VAL A 580 7.86 -20.72 -18.72
CA VAL A 580 8.08 -21.02 -17.31
C VAL A 580 7.41 -19.94 -16.48
N ASN A 581 6.87 -20.35 -15.32
CA ASN A 581 6.31 -19.42 -14.36
C ASN A 581 7.31 -18.32 -14.03
N ARG A 582 6.79 -17.11 -13.82
CA ARG A 582 7.56 -16.00 -13.28
C ARG A 582 7.56 -16.11 -11.76
N ASP A 583 8.64 -15.64 -11.16
CA ASP A 583 8.83 -15.69 -9.73
C ASP A 583 8.63 -14.28 -9.18
N GLY A 584 7.58 -14.08 -8.37
CA GLY A 584 7.21 -12.77 -7.83
C GLY A 584 8.33 -12.13 -7.00
N ASP A 585 9.21 -12.95 -6.43
CA ASP A 585 10.38 -12.52 -5.65
C ASP A 585 11.39 -11.68 -6.45
N PHE A 586 11.33 -11.69 -7.78
CA PHE A 586 12.15 -10.83 -8.65
C PHE A 586 11.41 -9.59 -9.17
N ASP A 587 10.13 -9.41 -8.85
CA ASP A 587 9.39 -8.18 -9.16
C ASP A 587 9.47 -7.24 -7.95
N ASN A 588 10.49 -6.40 -7.93
CA ASN A 588 10.75 -5.46 -6.84
C ASN A 588 9.64 -4.41 -6.70
N GLY A 589 8.84 -4.20 -7.75
CA GLY A 589 7.62 -3.41 -7.66
C GLY A 589 6.60 -4.08 -6.74
N VAL A 590 6.36 -5.38 -6.92
CA VAL A 590 5.47 -6.17 -6.04
C VAL A 590 6.04 -6.26 -4.62
N VAL A 591 7.33 -6.58 -4.45
CA VAL A 591 7.96 -6.64 -3.10
C VAL A 591 7.81 -5.30 -2.35
N SER A 592 8.04 -4.18 -3.03
CA SER A 592 7.91 -2.85 -2.44
C SER A 592 6.45 -2.48 -2.15
N HIS A 593 5.52 -2.93 -2.99
CA HIS A 593 4.09 -2.78 -2.77
C HIS A 593 3.65 -3.49 -1.49
N GLU A 594 4.00 -4.77 -1.32
CA GLU A 594 3.63 -5.55 -0.14
C GLU A 594 4.19 -4.93 1.15
N TYR A 595 5.47 -4.52 1.14
CA TYR A 595 6.06 -3.82 2.29
C TYR A 595 5.33 -2.48 2.58
N GLY A 596 4.80 -1.84 1.54
CA GLY A 596 3.96 -0.65 1.61
C GLY A 596 2.69 -0.81 2.45
N HIS A 597 2.07 -2.00 2.45
CA HIS A 597 0.97 -2.30 3.36
C HIS A 597 1.43 -2.29 4.81
N GLY A 598 2.60 -2.87 5.09
CA GLY A 598 3.21 -2.84 6.41
C GLY A 598 3.40 -1.42 6.93
N ILE A 599 3.99 -0.54 6.10
CA ILE A 599 4.25 0.86 6.44
C ILE A 599 2.94 1.61 6.69
N SER A 600 1.99 1.54 5.75
CA SER A 600 0.75 2.32 5.81
C SER A 600 -0.14 1.90 6.98
N ASN A 601 -0.23 0.61 7.28
CA ASN A 601 -0.98 0.10 8.43
C ASN A 601 -0.32 0.40 9.78
N ARG A 602 1.02 0.36 9.90
CA ARG A 602 1.71 0.71 11.15
C ARG A 602 1.65 2.21 11.44
N LEU A 603 1.74 3.06 10.42
CA LEU A 603 1.73 4.51 10.61
C LEU A 603 0.33 5.08 10.83
N THR A 604 -0.68 4.60 10.10
CA THR A 604 -2.04 5.16 10.17
C THR A 604 -2.72 4.82 11.49
N GLY A 605 -3.05 5.84 12.29
CA GLY A 605 -3.67 5.62 13.61
C GLY A 605 -2.71 5.11 14.69
N GLY A 606 -1.41 5.04 14.37
CA GLY A 606 -0.32 4.69 15.27
C GLY A 606 -0.04 3.19 15.37
N ARG A 607 1.22 2.86 15.68
CA ARG A 607 1.83 1.52 15.64
C ARG A 607 1.06 0.35 16.29
N LEU A 608 0.18 0.64 17.25
CA LEU A 608 -0.63 -0.38 17.94
C LEU A 608 -2.06 -0.53 17.39
N ASN A 609 -2.39 0.15 16.29
CA ASN A 609 -3.72 0.12 15.70
C ASN A 609 -3.66 -0.06 14.18
N THR A 610 -3.44 -1.30 13.74
CA THR A 610 -3.31 -1.65 12.32
C THR A 610 -4.64 -1.91 11.61
N SER A 611 -5.78 -1.60 12.25
CA SER A 611 -7.13 -1.72 11.65
C SER A 611 -7.65 -0.40 11.08
N CYS A 612 -6.78 0.59 10.84
CA CYS A 612 -7.21 1.92 10.41
C CYS A 612 -7.41 2.09 8.91
N LEU A 613 -7.08 1.09 8.09
CA LEU A 613 -7.24 1.12 6.63
C LEU A 613 -8.16 0.01 6.13
N ASN A 614 -9.31 -0.15 6.80
CA ASN A 614 -10.33 -1.16 6.50
C ASN A 614 -11.67 -0.56 6.04
N ASN A 615 -11.73 0.76 5.82
CA ASN A 615 -12.92 1.45 5.32
C ASN A 615 -12.98 1.40 3.78
N LEU A 616 -14.15 1.70 3.21
CA LEU A 616 -14.33 1.59 1.75
C LEU A 616 -13.44 2.58 0.96
N GLU A 617 -13.32 3.83 1.40
CA GLU A 617 -12.46 4.84 0.73
C GLU A 617 -10.96 4.75 1.12
N GLN A 618 -10.51 3.66 1.72
CA GLN A 618 -9.14 3.52 2.20
C GLN A 618 -8.10 3.63 1.06
N MET A 619 -6.92 4.16 1.37
CA MET A 619 -5.86 4.53 0.40
C MET A 619 -4.65 3.57 0.41
N GLY A 620 -4.68 2.50 1.20
CA GLY A 620 -3.71 1.42 1.37
C GLY A 620 -3.01 1.01 0.09
N GLU A 621 -3.79 0.49 -0.85
CA GLU A 621 -3.34 0.05 -2.18
C GLU A 621 -2.61 1.16 -2.95
N GLY A 622 -3.10 2.39 -2.83
CA GLY A 622 -2.52 3.53 -3.52
C GLY A 622 -1.20 4.00 -2.91
N TRP A 623 -1.02 3.90 -1.59
CA TRP A 623 0.28 4.13 -0.96
C TRP A 623 1.28 3.05 -1.34
N SER A 624 0.87 1.78 -1.33
CA SER A 624 1.72 0.64 -1.72
C SER A 624 2.22 0.76 -3.16
N ASP A 625 1.33 1.06 -4.12
CA ASP A 625 1.73 1.34 -5.50
C ASP A 625 2.65 2.57 -5.61
N PHE A 626 2.42 3.60 -4.80
CA PHE A 626 3.30 4.77 -4.78
C PHE A 626 4.71 4.41 -4.30
N PHE A 627 4.84 3.64 -3.22
CA PHE A 627 6.15 3.18 -2.74
C PHE A 627 6.87 2.33 -3.80
N ALA A 628 6.15 1.42 -4.46
CA ALA A 628 6.68 0.62 -5.56
C ALA A 628 7.23 1.48 -6.70
N LEU A 629 6.43 2.44 -7.20
CA LEU A 629 6.84 3.35 -8.27
C LEU A 629 8.02 4.24 -7.85
N TRP A 630 7.97 4.76 -6.62
CA TRP A 630 8.98 5.67 -6.10
C TRP A 630 10.35 4.98 -5.99
N MET A 631 10.40 3.78 -5.40
CA MET A 631 11.62 2.98 -5.24
C MET A 631 12.24 2.53 -6.57
N THR A 632 11.42 2.47 -7.62
CA THR A 632 11.81 2.00 -8.95
C THR A 632 11.94 3.13 -9.98
N THR A 633 11.78 4.39 -9.58
CA THR A 633 11.99 5.55 -10.46
C THR A 633 13.49 5.77 -10.66
N ARG A 634 13.92 5.99 -11.90
CA ARG A 634 15.33 6.19 -12.27
C ARG A 634 15.64 7.63 -12.65
N PRO A 635 16.91 8.07 -12.48
CA PRO A 635 17.38 9.29 -13.13
C PRO A 635 17.08 9.28 -14.64
N GLY A 636 16.44 10.34 -15.13
CA GLY A 636 16.10 10.49 -16.55
C GLY A 636 14.73 9.94 -16.94
N ASP A 637 14.04 9.20 -16.06
CA ASP A 637 12.62 8.93 -16.26
C ASP A 637 11.84 10.27 -16.28
N VAL A 638 10.66 10.27 -16.90
CA VAL A 638 9.78 11.45 -16.97
C VAL A 638 8.35 11.07 -16.65
N GLY A 639 7.63 11.93 -15.94
CA GLY A 639 6.29 11.60 -15.44
C GLY A 639 5.22 11.36 -16.49
N THR A 640 5.41 11.87 -17.71
CA THR A 640 4.49 11.63 -18.83
C THR A 640 4.62 10.21 -19.39
N THR A 641 5.72 9.50 -19.13
CA THR A 641 5.89 8.10 -19.53
C THR A 641 5.00 7.21 -18.67
N GLY A 642 4.15 6.42 -19.30
CA GLY A 642 3.30 5.46 -18.60
C GLY A 642 4.10 4.32 -17.96
N ARG A 643 3.92 4.09 -16.66
CA ARG A 643 4.47 2.95 -15.92
C ARG A 643 3.37 2.02 -15.40
N GLY A 644 3.49 0.72 -15.68
CA GLY A 644 2.62 -0.32 -15.11
C GLY A 644 3.15 -0.83 -13.77
N ILE A 645 2.37 -1.69 -13.11
CA ILE A 645 2.77 -2.43 -11.88
C ILE A 645 2.73 -3.93 -12.18
N GLY A 646 3.74 -4.68 -11.76
CA GLY A 646 3.77 -6.15 -11.89
C GLY A 646 3.84 -6.64 -13.35
N THR A 647 4.46 -5.86 -14.24
CA THR A 647 4.54 -6.20 -15.68
C THR A 647 5.35 -7.46 -15.91
N TYR A 648 6.46 -7.65 -15.19
CA TYR A 648 7.26 -8.88 -15.28
C TYR A 648 6.50 -10.09 -14.76
N ALA A 649 5.92 -9.96 -13.58
CA ALA A 649 5.17 -11.05 -12.95
C ALA A 649 3.98 -11.49 -13.84
N SER A 650 3.33 -10.53 -14.51
CA SER A 650 2.25 -10.78 -15.49
C SER A 650 2.72 -11.25 -16.87
N SER A 651 4.03 -11.47 -17.09
CA SER A 651 4.62 -11.79 -18.40
C SER A 651 4.30 -10.76 -19.50
N GLU A 652 4.21 -9.49 -19.12
CA GLU A 652 4.02 -8.35 -20.01
C GLU A 652 5.35 -7.66 -20.35
N PRO A 653 5.45 -6.94 -21.49
CA PRO A 653 6.58 -6.04 -21.69
C PRO A 653 6.55 -4.89 -20.67
N THR A 654 7.69 -4.24 -20.46
CA THR A 654 7.85 -3.08 -19.54
C THR A 654 6.95 -1.89 -19.87
N THR A 655 6.37 -1.86 -21.07
CA THR A 655 5.42 -0.83 -21.51
C THR A 655 3.95 -1.24 -21.33
N GLY A 656 3.69 -2.44 -20.81
CA GLY A 656 2.36 -2.95 -20.52
C GLY A 656 1.67 -2.18 -19.39
N PRO A 657 0.34 -2.26 -19.29
CA PRO A 657 -0.41 -1.72 -18.16
C PRO A 657 -0.07 -2.42 -16.83
N GLY A 658 0.34 -3.69 -16.87
CA GLY A 658 0.43 -4.50 -15.67
C GLY A 658 -0.94 -4.74 -15.06
N ILE A 659 -1.01 -4.74 -13.73
CA ILE A 659 -2.17 -5.22 -12.97
C ILE A 659 -3.21 -4.14 -12.61
N ARG A 660 -2.95 -2.87 -12.98
CA ARG A 660 -3.80 -1.72 -12.62
C ARG A 660 -4.56 -1.17 -13.84
N PRO A 661 -5.71 -0.48 -13.67
CA PRO A 661 -6.58 -0.06 -14.78
C PRO A 661 -5.90 0.63 -15.95
N LYS A 662 -4.94 1.51 -15.67
CA LYS A 662 -4.03 2.05 -16.69
C LYS A 662 -2.66 2.25 -16.06
N ARG A 663 -1.67 2.47 -16.91
CA ARG A 663 -0.33 2.89 -16.50
C ARG A 663 -0.40 4.21 -15.73
N TYR A 664 0.38 4.35 -14.67
CA TYR A 664 0.59 5.62 -13.98
C TYR A 664 1.33 6.60 -14.89
N SER A 665 0.78 7.80 -15.06
CA SER A 665 1.35 8.87 -15.89
C SER A 665 0.75 10.20 -15.50
N THR A 666 1.53 11.27 -15.61
CA THR A 666 1.05 12.65 -15.52
C THR A 666 0.34 13.11 -16.79
N ASP A 667 0.44 12.36 -17.90
CA ASP A 667 -0.29 12.59 -19.15
C ASP A 667 -1.70 11.99 -19.05
N PHE A 668 -2.71 12.85 -19.11
CA PHE A 668 -4.13 12.45 -19.01
C PHE A 668 -4.61 11.62 -20.20
N SER A 669 -3.89 11.64 -21.34
CA SER A 669 -4.20 10.71 -22.44
C SER A 669 -3.83 9.27 -22.11
N ILE A 670 -2.90 9.05 -21.18
CA ILE A 670 -2.49 7.73 -20.67
C ILE A 670 -3.25 7.40 -19.39
N ASN A 671 -3.37 8.34 -18.47
CA ASN A 671 -4.05 8.17 -17.18
C ASN A 671 -4.96 9.37 -16.85
N ASP A 672 -6.24 9.20 -17.11
CA ASP A 672 -7.32 10.16 -16.86
C ASP A 672 -8.02 9.96 -15.50
N ALA A 673 -7.45 9.16 -14.58
CA ALA A 673 -8.07 8.88 -13.30
C ALA A 673 -8.22 10.17 -12.47
N THR A 674 -9.40 10.37 -11.90
CA THR A 674 -9.72 11.47 -10.99
C THR A 674 -10.62 10.96 -9.87
N TYR A 675 -10.78 11.73 -8.80
CA TYR A 675 -11.66 11.39 -7.68
C TYR A 675 -13.13 11.15 -8.11
N ALA A 676 -13.54 11.71 -9.26
CA ALA A 676 -14.86 11.48 -9.83
C ALA A 676 -15.09 10.04 -10.34
N LEU A 677 -14.04 9.21 -10.45
CA LEU A 677 -14.20 7.77 -10.76
C LEU A 677 -14.80 7.00 -9.58
N ILE A 678 -14.42 7.38 -8.35
CA ILE A 678 -15.00 6.83 -7.12
C ILE A 678 -16.49 7.23 -7.10
N GLY A 679 -17.40 6.28 -6.93
CA GLY A 679 -18.84 6.57 -7.02
C GLY A 679 -19.52 6.04 -8.28
N THR A 680 -18.75 5.66 -9.30
CA THR A 680 -19.33 5.37 -10.63
C THR A 680 -19.68 3.90 -10.84
N ALA A 681 -20.71 3.66 -11.66
CA ALA A 681 -21.15 2.32 -12.02
C ALA A 681 -20.03 1.55 -12.73
N GLY A 682 -19.64 0.40 -12.17
CA GLY A 682 -18.52 -0.41 -12.67
C GLY A 682 -17.16 -0.15 -12.00
N TYR A 683 -17.07 0.86 -11.14
CA TYR A 683 -15.91 1.11 -10.25
C TYR A 683 -16.19 0.71 -8.79
N ASN A 684 -17.48 0.62 -8.43
CA ASN A 684 -17.96 0.48 -7.05
C ASN A 684 -18.46 -0.94 -6.74
N THR A 685 -17.56 -1.90 -6.65
CA THR A 685 -17.81 -3.09 -5.82
C THR A 685 -16.98 -2.95 -4.56
N SER A 686 -17.56 -3.28 -3.40
CA SER A 686 -16.88 -3.31 -2.10
C SER A 686 -15.54 -4.08 -2.10
N ASP A 687 -15.35 -4.92 -3.11
CA ASP A 687 -14.26 -5.89 -3.23
C ASP A 687 -13.15 -5.41 -4.20
N ASN A 688 -13.03 -4.10 -4.49
CA ASN A 688 -11.95 -3.61 -5.36
C ASN A 688 -11.26 -2.34 -4.82
N VAL A 689 -10.70 -2.47 -3.61
CA VAL A 689 -9.78 -1.50 -2.99
C VAL A 689 -8.60 -1.12 -3.89
N HIS A 690 -8.18 -2.00 -4.81
CA HIS A 690 -7.10 -1.75 -5.77
C HIS A 690 -7.47 -0.65 -6.77
N SER A 691 -8.71 -0.67 -7.25
CA SER A 691 -9.23 0.38 -8.12
C SER A 691 -9.30 1.71 -7.36
N ILE A 692 -9.75 1.70 -6.11
CA ILE A 692 -9.73 2.91 -5.28
C ILE A 692 -8.28 3.43 -5.13
N GLY A 693 -7.36 2.57 -4.71
CA GLY A 693 -5.93 2.88 -4.58
C GLY A 693 -5.29 3.43 -5.85
N TYR A 694 -5.67 2.92 -7.02
CA TYR A 694 -5.19 3.41 -8.31
C TYR A 694 -5.49 4.91 -8.52
N VAL A 695 -6.65 5.41 -8.08
CA VAL A 695 -6.96 6.85 -8.16
C VAL A 695 -6.06 7.65 -7.21
N TRP A 696 -5.87 7.15 -5.99
CA TRP A 696 -5.01 7.79 -4.99
C TRP A 696 -3.55 7.87 -5.44
N CYS A 697 -2.98 6.74 -5.88
CA CYS A 697 -1.61 6.67 -6.39
C CYS A 697 -1.41 7.57 -7.61
N SER A 698 -2.42 7.69 -8.49
CA SER A 698 -2.34 8.60 -9.65
C SER A 698 -2.15 10.07 -9.23
N ALA A 699 -2.70 10.50 -8.09
CA ALA A 699 -2.47 11.84 -7.55
C ALA A 699 -1.09 11.98 -6.88
N LEU A 700 -0.64 10.97 -6.13
CA LEU A 700 0.71 10.96 -5.54
C LEU A 700 1.81 10.90 -6.61
N TRP A 701 1.57 10.21 -7.72
CA TRP A 701 2.46 10.17 -8.87
C TRP A 701 2.62 11.56 -9.49
N ASP A 702 1.51 12.28 -9.72
CA ASP A 702 1.56 13.67 -10.17
C ASP A 702 2.31 14.56 -9.15
N LEU A 703 2.08 14.36 -7.84
CA LEU A 703 2.75 15.14 -6.80
C LEU A 703 4.27 14.94 -6.84
N ASN A 704 4.71 13.69 -6.93
CA ASN A 704 6.13 13.35 -7.00
C ASN A 704 6.82 14.02 -8.19
N TRP A 705 6.22 13.95 -9.38
CA TRP A 705 6.79 14.58 -10.56
C TRP A 705 6.77 16.11 -10.50
N ASN A 706 5.72 16.70 -9.94
CA ASN A 706 5.65 18.14 -9.72
C ASN A 706 6.73 18.61 -8.73
N MET A 707 6.95 17.84 -7.66
CA MET A 707 8.01 18.12 -6.68
C MET A 707 9.40 17.92 -7.29
N ILE A 708 9.63 16.87 -8.07
CA ILE A 708 10.87 16.65 -8.84
C ILE A 708 11.12 17.81 -9.81
N ALA A 709 10.08 18.28 -10.51
CA ALA A 709 10.21 19.41 -11.44
C ALA A 709 10.62 20.70 -10.72
N ARG A 710 10.14 20.91 -9.48
CA ARG A 710 10.46 22.09 -8.67
C ARG A 710 11.82 22.00 -7.98
N HIS A 711 12.16 20.84 -7.42
CA HIS A 711 13.28 20.66 -6.48
C HIS A 711 14.38 19.72 -7.00
N GLY A 712 14.25 19.24 -8.23
CA GLY A 712 15.16 18.25 -8.83
C GLY A 712 14.92 16.82 -8.34
N TYR A 713 15.50 15.84 -9.04
CA TYR A 713 15.56 14.46 -8.59
C TYR A 713 16.89 14.20 -7.88
N ASN A 714 16.86 13.47 -6.76
CA ASN A 714 18.06 13.02 -6.07
C ASN A 714 18.21 11.49 -6.18
N PRO A 715 19.30 10.97 -6.78
CA PRO A 715 19.54 9.53 -6.89
C PRO A 715 19.88 8.85 -5.56
N ASP A 716 20.33 9.60 -4.55
CA ASP A 716 20.42 9.09 -3.19
C ASP A 716 19.03 9.18 -2.53
N LEU A 717 18.35 8.03 -2.47
CA LEU A 717 16.99 7.91 -1.92
C LEU A 717 16.93 8.09 -0.40
N MET A 718 18.07 8.04 0.30
CA MET A 718 18.14 8.33 1.74
C MET A 718 18.46 9.79 2.05
N ALA A 719 18.86 10.59 1.06
CA ALA A 719 19.15 12.01 1.26
C ALA A 719 17.91 12.82 1.72
N ALA A 720 18.17 13.96 2.36
CA ALA A 720 17.12 14.88 2.80
C ALA A 720 16.59 15.80 1.69
N THR A 721 17.33 15.96 0.59
CA THR A 721 17.05 16.88 -0.52
C THR A 721 16.57 16.15 -1.77
N GLY A 722 15.97 16.89 -2.70
CA GLY A 722 15.38 16.37 -3.93
C GLY A 722 13.86 16.24 -3.80
N GLY A 723 13.14 16.60 -4.86
CA GLY A 723 11.69 16.56 -4.90
C GLY A 723 11.11 15.17 -4.66
N ASN A 724 11.79 14.12 -5.12
CA ASN A 724 11.42 12.72 -4.82
C ASN A 724 11.51 12.43 -3.31
N ASN A 725 12.63 12.76 -2.66
CA ASN A 725 12.84 12.52 -1.23
C ASN A 725 11.93 13.39 -0.36
N MET A 726 11.68 14.64 -0.75
CA MET A 726 10.71 15.51 -0.10
C MET A 726 9.30 14.93 -0.20
N THR A 727 8.90 14.42 -1.37
CA THR A 727 7.58 13.80 -1.54
C THR A 727 7.42 12.56 -0.68
N LEU A 728 8.41 11.66 -0.64
CA LEU A 728 8.36 10.47 0.22
C LEU A 728 8.22 10.86 1.70
N ARG A 729 8.97 11.88 2.14
CA ARG A 729 8.86 12.40 3.51
C ARG A 729 7.46 12.94 3.82
N LEU A 730 6.85 13.68 2.89
CA LEU A 730 5.48 14.18 3.03
C LEU A 730 4.46 13.05 3.08
N VAL A 731 4.65 11.98 2.31
CA VAL A 731 3.77 10.81 2.30
C VAL A 731 3.84 10.05 3.64
N LEU A 732 5.04 9.76 4.14
CA LEU A 732 5.21 9.06 5.42
C LEU A 732 4.73 9.89 6.61
N GLU A 733 4.95 11.20 6.60
CA GLU A 733 4.42 12.08 7.63
C GLU A 733 2.89 12.23 7.51
N GLY A 734 2.35 12.32 6.29
CA GLY A 734 0.90 12.33 6.04
C GLY A 734 0.20 11.08 6.60
N LEU A 735 0.79 9.89 6.41
CA LEU A 735 0.31 8.64 7.00
C LEU A 735 0.21 8.70 8.54
N LYS A 736 1.14 9.39 9.21
CA LYS A 736 1.09 9.59 10.67
C LYS A 736 0.02 10.61 11.08
N LEU A 737 -0.17 11.67 10.28
CA LEU A 737 -1.05 12.81 10.61
C LEU A 737 -2.54 12.56 10.32
N GLN A 738 -2.85 11.65 9.39
CA GLN A 738 -4.23 11.38 8.98
C GLN A 738 -5.04 10.68 10.10
N PRO A 739 -6.39 10.80 10.08
CA PRO A 739 -7.25 10.06 11.01
C PRO A 739 -7.16 8.54 10.79
N CYS A 740 -7.68 7.79 11.77
CA CYS A 740 -8.04 6.38 11.55
C CYS A 740 -9.26 6.31 10.63
N ARG A 741 -9.28 5.37 9.67
CA ARG A 741 -10.30 5.24 8.62
C ARG A 741 -10.47 6.50 7.75
N PRO A 742 -9.37 7.04 7.19
CA PRO A 742 -9.40 8.26 6.39
C PRO A 742 -10.13 8.03 5.06
N GLY A 743 -10.72 9.09 4.50
CA GLY A 743 -11.01 9.19 3.07
C GLY A 743 -9.91 9.97 2.32
N PHE A 744 -10.13 10.24 1.03
CA PHE A 744 -9.09 10.85 0.17
C PHE A 744 -8.75 12.29 0.56
N LEU A 745 -9.75 13.07 0.97
CA LEU A 745 -9.52 14.47 1.37
C LEU A 745 -8.80 14.54 2.71
N ASP A 746 -9.05 13.60 3.62
CA ASP A 746 -8.27 13.46 4.86
C ASP A 746 -6.79 13.19 4.55
N GLY A 747 -6.50 12.28 3.61
CA GLY A 747 -5.13 12.00 3.17
C GLY A 747 -4.45 13.20 2.52
N ARG A 748 -5.16 13.92 1.65
CA ARG A 748 -4.66 15.17 1.03
C ARG A 748 -4.32 16.20 2.10
N ASP A 749 -5.23 16.42 3.04
CA ASP A 749 -5.07 17.43 4.09
C ASP A 749 -3.95 17.06 5.05
N ALA A 750 -3.74 15.76 5.31
CA ALA A 750 -2.59 15.27 6.06
C ALA A 750 -1.25 15.57 5.35
N ILE A 751 -1.18 15.40 4.03
CA ILE A 751 0.02 15.77 3.23
C ILE A 751 0.25 17.29 3.23
N LEU A 752 -0.81 18.09 3.14
CA LEU A 752 -0.71 19.55 3.28
C LEU A 752 -0.18 19.94 4.67
N ASN A 753 -0.71 19.33 5.74
CA ASN A 753 -0.23 19.57 7.10
C ASN A 753 1.22 19.12 7.29
N ALA A 754 1.63 18.02 6.65
CA ALA A 754 3.03 17.60 6.64
C ALA A 754 3.93 18.67 6.00
N ASP A 755 3.55 19.28 4.86
CA ASP A 755 4.34 20.34 4.24
C ASP A 755 4.38 21.62 5.08
N ILE A 756 3.28 21.94 5.75
CA ILE A 756 3.22 23.05 6.70
C ILE A 756 4.20 22.84 7.85
N ALA A 757 4.19 21.65 8.44
CA ALA A 757 5.03 21.33 9.59
C ALA A 757 6.51 21.19 9.23
N LEU A 758 6.82 20.55 8.10
CA LEU A 758 8.20 20.23 7.72
C LEU A 758 8.89 21.33 6.92
N ASN A 759 8.13 22.07 6.10
CA ASN A 759 8.67 23.02 5.12
C ASN A 759 8.08 24.44 5.27
N GLY A 760 7.30 24.73 6.33
CA GLY A 760 6.66 26.03 6.50
C GLY A 760 5.62 26.35 5.42
N GLY A 761 5.06 25.31 4.79
CA GLY A 761 4.10 25.42 3.71
C GLY A 761 4.71 25.99 2.42
N ALA A 762 5.95 25.62 2.10
CA ALA A 762 6.65 26.07 0.91
C ALA A 762 6.12 25.44 -0.39
N ASN A 763 5.39 24.31 -0.29
CA ASN A 763 4.88 23.56 -1.44
C ASN A 763 3.36 23.43 -1.45
N VAL A 764 2.67 24.05 -0.50
CA VAL A 764 1.20 24.07 -0.40
C VAL A 764 0.53 24.46 -1.73
N ASP A 765 1.10 25.42 -2.47
CA ASP A 765 0.58 25.81 -3.78
C ASP A 765 0.62 24.66 -4.82
N LEU A 766 1.72 23.91 -4.82
CA LEU A 766 1.95 22.79 -5.72
C LEU A 766 1.10 21.58 -5.35
N ILE A 767 0.99 21.29 -4.05
CA ILE A 767 0.16 20.21 -3.50
C ILE A 767 -1.30 20.47 -3.88
N TRP A 768 -1.84 21.66 -3.61
CA TRP A 768 -3.21 22.02 -3.98
C TRP A 768 -3.46 21.90 -5.48
N ARG A 769 -2.55 22.42 -6.33
CA ARG A 769 -2.69 22.31 -7.79
C ARG A 769 -2.71 20.87 -8.28
N THR A 770 -1.88 20.02 -7.67
CA THR A 770 -1.79 18.60 -8.00
C THR A 770 -3.09 17.87 -7.66
N PHE A 771 -3.55 17.99 -6.41
CA PHE A 771 -4.77 17.30 -5.97
C PHE A 771 -6.02 17.85 -6.66
N ALA A 772 -6.13 19.17 -6.83
CA ALA A 772 -7.24 19.78 -7.57
C ALA A 772 -7.31 19.28 -9.02
N ARG A 773 -6.17 19.11 -9.70
CA ARG A 773 -6.12 18.54 -11.06
C ARG A 773 -6.74 17.14 -11.13
N ARG A 774 -6.63 16.35 -10.06
CA ARG A 774 -7.18 15.00 -9.94
C ARG A 774 -8.54 14.95 -9.24
N GLY A 775 -9.25 16.09 -9.11
CA GLY A 775 -10.60 16.15 -8.56
C GLY A 775 -10.68 16.22 -7.03
N MET A 776 -9.55 16.44 -6.34
CA MET A 776 -9.43 16.61 -4.89
C MET A 776 -9.15 18.08 -4.53
N GLY A 777 -9.84 19.00 -5.21
CA GLY A 777 -9.74 20.44 -5.02
C GLY A 777 -10.41 20.93 -3.73
N PHE A 778 -10.35 22.24 -3.50
CA PHE A 778 -10.88 22.89 -2.31
C PHE A 778 -12.40 22.74 -2.16
N ASP A 779 -13.11 22.66 -3.28
CA ASP A 779 -14.56 22.45 -3.37
C ASP A 779 -14.98 20.97 -3.42
N ALA A 780 -14.03 20.04 -3.31
CA ALA A 780 -14.34 18.61 -3.22
C ALA A 780 -15.01 18.29 -1.88
N VAL A 781 -15.95 17.35 -1.90
CA VAL A 781 -16.65 16.84 -0.72
C VAL A 781 -16.32 15.36 -0.58
N GLN A 782 -15.83 14.95 0.59
CA GLN A 782 -15.47 13.55 0.83
C GLN A 782 -16.71 12.67 1.08
N GLY A 783 -17.70 13.20 1.80
CA GLY A 783 -18.78 12.35 2.32
C GLY A 783 -18.27 11.51 3.49
N THR A 784 -18.69 10.24 3.56
CA THR A 784 -18.28 9.32 4.63
C THR A 784 -17.30 8.29 4.10
N SER A 785 -16.21 8.03 4.84
CA SER A 785 -15.14 7.14 4.36
C SER A 785 -15.55 5.67 4.21
N ASN A 786 -16.77 5.31 4.61
CA ASN A 786 -17.39 4.00 4.44
C ASN A 786 -18.48 3.99 3.35
N ASN A 787 -18.55 5.02 2.51
CA ASN A 787 -19.53 5.12 1.44
C ASN A 787 -18.89 5.68 0.18
N LEU A 788 -18.79 4.87 -0.86
CA LEU A 788 -18.14 5.28 -2.10
C LEU A 788 -19.00 6.17 -2.99
N VAL A 789 -20.25 6.46 -2.65
CA VAL A 789 -21.20 7.19 -3.53
C VAL A 789 -21.67 8.53 -2.96
N ASP A 790 -21.17 8.96 -1.80
CA ASP A 790 -21.52 10.26 -1.20
C ASP A 790 -20.41 11.32 -1.36
N ASN A 791 -19.33 10.98 -2.07
CA ASN A 791 -18.28 11.91 -2.44
C ASN A 791 -18.68 12.78 -3.65
N THR A 792 -18.04 13.94 -3.78
CA THR A 792 -18.15 14.81 -4.96
C THR A 792 -16.77 15.38 -5.28
N ALA A 793 -16.32 15.18 -6.52
CA ALA A 793 -15.06 15.73 -6.99
C ALA A 793 -15.12 17.26 -7.12
N GLY A 794 -14.01 17.91 -6.80
CA GLY A 794 -13.83 19.36 -6.90
C GLY A 794 -12.51 19.70 -7.56
N TYR A 795 -12.47 20.81 -8.30
CA TYR A 795 -11.28 21.23 -9.06
C TYR A 795 -10.86 22.66 -8.72
N ALA A 796 -11.58 23.33 -7.82
CA ALA A 796 -11.23 24.68 -7.38
C ALA A 796 -9.92 24.66 -6.58
N LEU A 797 -9.11 25.69 -6.77
CA LEU A 797 -8.00 25.97 -5.87
C LEU A 797 -8.52 26.81 -4.70
N PRO A 798 -7.87 26.71 -3.53
CA PRO A 798 -8.05 27.69 -2.48
C PRO A 798 -7.94 29.11 -3.02
N SER A 799 -8.72 29.98 -2.44
CA SER A 799 -8.92 31.33 -2.96
C SER A 799 -7.62 32.16 -2.94
N PHE A 800 -6.64 31.81 -2.09
CA PHE A 800 -5.30 32.40 -2.07
C PHE A 800 -4.38 31.99 -3.23
N LEU A 801 -4.75 30.98 -4.04
CA LEU A 801 -4.01 30.47 -5.21
C LEU A 801 -4.62 30.88 -6.56
N SER A 802 -5.46 31.92 -6.56
CA SER A 802 -6.28 32.39 -7.69
C SER A 802 -5.52 32.59 -9.00
N THR A 803 -6.26 32.48 -10.12
CA THR A 803 -5.81 32.82 -11.48
C THR A 803 -5.86 34.32 -11.78
N ALA A 804 -6.41 35.13 -10.86
CA ALA A 804 -6.39 36.58 -10.97
C ALA A 804 -4.96 37.13 -11.01
N LYS A 805 -4.77 38.28 -11.67
CA LYS A 805 -3.47 38.96 -11.76
C LYS A 805 -2.91 39.19 -10.35
N TYR A 806 -1.75 38.60 -10.07
CA TYR A 806 -0.98 38.90 -8.86
C TYR A 806 -0.35 40.29 -9.00
N LEU A 807 -0.61 41.16 -8.03
CA LEU A 807 0.04 42.45 -7.90
C LEU A 807 1.30 42.29 -7.03
N ASN A 808 2.21 43.28 -7.04
CA ASN A 808 3.49 43.17 -6.35
C ASN A 808 3.26 43.03 -4.82
N GLU A 809 3.80 41.98 -4.21
CA GLU A 809 3.68 41.71 -2.77
C GLU A 809 4.20 42.86 -1.89
N GLN A 810 5.17 43.64 -2.37
CA GLN A 810 5.69 44.83 -1.68
C GLN A 810 4.64 45.93 -1.51
N GLN A 811 3.54 45.89 -2.29
CA GLN A 811 2.42 46.82 -2.16
C GLN A 811 1.43 46.39 -1.07
N LEU A 812 1.67 45.28 -0.37
CA LEU A 812 0.91 44.80 0.78
C LEU A 812 1.81 44.77 2.02
N GLU A 813 1.45 45.58 3.01
CA GLU A 813 2.09 45.62 4.31
C GLU A 813 1.21 44.89 5.32
N VAL A 814 1.84 44.01 6.10
CA VAL A 814 1.20 43.16 7.11
C VAL A 814 2.13 43.16 8.32
N TYR A 815 1.72 43.83 9.40
CA TYR A 815 2.56 44.07 10.58
C TYR A 815 1.72 44.13 11.87
N PRO A 816 2.19 43.62 13.02
CA PRO A 816 3.43 42.87 13.20
C PRO A 816 3.37 41.47 12.56
N ASN A 817 4.54 40.95 12.18
CA ASN A 817 4.71 39.60 11.66
C ASN A 817 6.04 39.03 12.20
N PRO A 818 6.04 38.21 13.27
CA PRO A 818 4.88 37.52 13.83
C PRO A 818 3.84 38.43 14.51
N ALA A 819 2.56 38.10 14.37
CA ALA A 819 1.43 38.73 15.02
C ALA A 819 1.09 38.01 16.34
N ALA A 820 0.77 38.77 17.39
CA ALA A 820 0.22 38.23 18.63
C ALA A 820 -1.31 38.39 18.60
N ASP A 821 -1.82 39.52 19.11
CA ASP A 821 -3.26 39.75 19.23
C ASP A 821 -3.94 40.33 17.99
N HIS A 822 -3.17 40.99 17.11
CA HIS A 822 -3.69 41.57 15.89
C HIS A 822 -2.62 41.69 14.80
N VAL A 823 -3.09 41.88 13.57
CA VAL A 823 -2.26 42.29 12.44
C VAL A 823 -2.89 43.47 11.70
N LEU A 824 -2.11 44.52 11.50
CA LEU A 824 -2.47 45.66 10.67
C LEU A 824 -2.15 45.34 9.21
N VAL A 825 -3.15 45.48 8.35
CA VAL A 825 -3.04 45.31 6.91
C VAL A 825 -3.17 46.67 6.21
N ARG A 826 -2.17 47.03 5.40
CA ARG A 826 -2.17 48.23 4.56
C ARG A 826 -1.80 47.89 3.14
N THR A 827 -2.26 48.68 2.18
CA THR A 827 -1.85 48.50 0.79
C THR A 827 -1.61 49.83 0.07
N GLN A 828 -0.71 49.82 -0.91
CA GLN A 828 -0.51 50.91 -1.87
C GLN A 828 -1.33 50.71 -3.16
N VAL A 829 -2.12 49.65 -3.25
CA VAL A 829 -2.97 49.36 -4.41
C VAL A 829 -4.24 50.21 -4.36
N SER A 830 -4.60 50.80 -5.51
CA SER A 830 -5.89 51.47 -5.69
C SER A 830 -6.93 50.47 -6.22
N SER A 831 -8.19 50.62 -5.83
CA SER A 831 -9.30 49.77 -6.29
C SER A 831 -10.53 50.63 -6.56
N LYS A 832 -11.25 50.33 -7.65
CA LYS A 832 -12.51 51.01 -8.01
C LYS A 832 -13.68 50.55 -7.16
N THR A 833 -13.57 49.37 -6.55
CA THR A 833 -14.55 48.77 -5.64
C THR A 833 -13.93 48.60 -4.25
N ALA A 834 -14.78 48.38 -3.24
CA ALA A 834 -14.31 47.99 -1.92
C ALA A 834 -13.37 46.77 -2.02
N VAL A 835 -12.30 46.83 -1.25
CA VAL A 835 -11.25 45.81 -1.20
C VAL A 835 -11.67 44.76 -0.18
N SER A 836 -11.61 43.49 -0.56
CA SER A 836 -11.77 42.39 0.39
C SER A 836 -10.42 42.05 1.00
N VAL A 837 -10.31 42.14 2.32
CA VAL A 837 -9.16 41.69 3.11
C VAL A 837 -9.57 40.44 3.86
N GLU A 838 -8.91 39.34 3.58
CA GLU A 838 -9.19 38.05 4.18
C GLU A 838 -7.95 37.52 4.90
N LEU A 839 -8.18 36.89 6.05
CA LEU A 839 -7.18 36.08 6.72
C LEU A 839 -7.55 34.62 6.50
N LEU A 840 -6.68 33.87 5.85
CA LEU A 840 -6.90 32.49 5.46
C LEU A 840 -5.89 31.55 6.11
N THR A 841 -6.30 30.31 6.38
CA THR A 841 -5.36 29.23 6.68
C THR A 841 -4.65 28.77 5.40
N LEU A 842 -3.53 28.05 5.54
CA LEU A 842 -2.86 27.39 4.40
C LEU A 842 -3.70 26.25 3.78
N MET A 843 -4.76 25.82 4.48
CA MET A 843 -5.78 24.88 3.98
C MET A 843 -6.90 25.60 3.21
N GLY A 844 -6.82 26.92 3.03
CA GLY A 844 -7.77 27.70 2.24
C GLY A 844 -9.02 28.16 2.98
N GLN A 845 -9.14 27.83 4.27
CA GLN A 845 -10.27 28.25 5.08
C GLN A 845 -10.16 29.73 5.40
N VAL A 846 -11.23 30.48 5.13
CA VAL A 846 -11.33 31.89 5.49
C VAL A 846 -11.67 31.98 6.97
N VAL A 847 -10.76 32.54 7.74
CA VAL A 847 -10.87 32.70 9.20
C VAL A 847 -11.56 34.01 9.54
N ARG A 848 -11.21 35.06 8.80
CA ARG A 848 -11.79 36.40 8.92
C ARG A 848 -11.88 37.05 7.54
N THR A 849 -12.90 37.87 7.35
CA THR A 849 -13.07 38.71 6.14
C THR A 849 -13.51 40.09 6.58
N VAL A 850 -12.90 41.12 5.98
CA VAL A 850 -13.33 42.50 6.11
C VAL A 850 -13.37 43.12 4.72
N SER A 851 -14.48 43.77 4.38
CA SER A 851 -14.57 44.59 3.17
C SER A 851 -14.39 46.05 3.54
N VAL A 852 -13.41 46.71 2.93
CA VAL A 852 -13.03 48.10 3.25
C VAL A 852 -12.71 48.91 1.98
N PRO A 853 -13.08 50.20 1.91
CA PRO A 853 -12.65 51.06 0.82
C PRO A 853 -11.12 51.14 0.69
N ALA A 854 -10.59 51.19 -0.54
CA ALA A 854 -9.14 51.20 -0.79
C ALA A 854 -8.41 52.38 -0.13
N ASN A 855 -9.04 53.55 -0.09
CA ASN A 855 -8.49 54.74 0.57
C ASN A 855 -8.26 54.53 2.08
N THR A 856 -9.12 53.75 2.75
CA THR A 856 -8.99 53.43 4.18
C THR A 856 -7.76 52.55 4.41
N LEU A 857 -7.56 51.53 3.56
CA LEU A 857 -6.37 50.66 3.62
C LEU A 857 -5.05 51.40 3.35
N GLN A 858 -5.08 52.41 2.48
CA GLN A 858 -3.92 53.25 2.17
C GLN A 858 -3.58 54.18 3.33
N GLN A 859 -4.59 54.85 3.90
CA GLN A 859 -4.39 55.90 4.91
C GLN A 859 -4.18 55.35 6.33
N SER A 860 -5.11 54.52 6.80
CA SER A 860 -5.15 54.06 8.20
C SER A 860 -4.93 52.55 8.36
N GLY A 861 -5.10 51.77 7.28
CA GLY A 861 -5.09 50.31 7.34
C GLY A 861 -6.33 49.71 8.00
N VAL A 862 -6.36 48.38 8.10
CA VAL A 862 -7.37 47.62 8.84
C VAL A 862 -6.69 46.65 9.80
N ASN A 863 -7.14 46.61 11.06
CA ASN A 863 -6.68 45.62 12.02
C ASN A 863 -7.53 44.35 11.92
N LEU A 864 -6.87 43.22 11.76
CA LEU A 864 -7.47 41.90 11.88
C LEU A 864 -7.10 41.34 13.25
N ASN A 865 -8.10 40.97 14.05
CA ASN A 865 -7.88 40.33 15.35
C ASN A 865 -7.36 38.90 15.15
N THR A 866 -6.21 38.59 15.74
CA THR A 866 -5.55 37.29 15.74
C THR A 866 -5.47 36.63 17.11
N ALA A 867 -5.92 37.29 18.18
CA ALA A 867 -5.84 36.80 19.58
C ALA A 867 -6.52 35.44 19.79
N GLU A 868 -7.61 35.16 19.07
CA GLU A 868 -8.36 33.91 19.18
C GLU A 868 -7.87 32.81 18.22
N LEU A 869 -6.85 33.10 17.41
CA LEU A 869 -6.35 32.17 16.40
C LEU A 869 -5.31 31.24 17.00
N ALA A 870 -5.26 30.00 16.52
CA ALA A 870 -4.17 29.10 16.90
C ALA A 870 -2.83 29.64 16.39
N THR A 871 -1.77 29.50 17.18
CA THR A 871 -0.38 29.74 16.76
C THR A 871 -0.09 28.97 15.48
N GLY A 872 0.39 29.64 14.43
CA GLY A 872 0.58 29.03 13.12
C GLY A 872 0.76 30.04 11.99
N VAL A 873 0.87 29.55 10.76
CA VAL A 873 1.04 30.38 9.56
C VAL A 873 -0.31 30.58 8.86
N TYR A 874 -0.61 31.84 8.55
CA TYR A 874 -1.81 32.27 7.82
C TYR A 874 -1.42 33.08 6.59
N ILE A 875 -2.39 33.31 5.70
CA ILE A 875 -2.27 34.16 4.53
C ILE A 875 -3.20 35.34 4.70
N VAL A 876 -2.67 36.55 4.62
CA VAL A 876 -3.48 37.75 4.34
C VAL A 876 -3.65 37.84 2.83
N ARG A 877 -4.89 37.79 2.36
CA ARG A 877 -5.25 38.03 0.95
C ARG A 877 -5.99 39.35 0.82
N LEU A 878 -5.55 40.15 -0.13
CA LEU A 878 -6.15 41.40 -0.52
C LEU A 878 -6.69 41.26 -1.95
N THR A 879 -8.00 41.39 -2.13
CA THR A 879 -8.68 41.29 -3.44
C THR A 879 -9.22 42.66 -3.86
N THR A 880 -8.78 43.14 -5.02
CA THR A 880 -9.13 44.46 -5.58
C THR A 880 -9.74 44.32 -6.98
N SER A 881 -10.25 45.41 -7.55
CA SER A 881 -10.65 45.44 -8.96
C SER A 881 -9.49 45.24 -9.94
N GLU A 882 -8.24 45.46 -9.50
CA GLU A 882 -7.04 45.41 -10.34
C GLU A 882 -6.29 44.07 -10.27
N GLY A 883 -6.59 43.24 -9.26
CA GLY A 883 -5.91 41.98 -9.00
C GLY A 883 -5.87 41.60 -7.53
N ILE A 884 -5.06 40.59 -7.21
CA ILE A 884 -4.89 40.06 -5.85
C ILE A 884 -3.46 40.25 -5.34
N ILE A 885 -3.31 40.40 -4.03
CA ILE A 885 -2.02 40.27 -3.33
C ILE A 885 -2.21 39.30 -2.16
N THR A 886 -1.23 38.43 -1.93
CA THR A 886 -1.18 37.56 -0.76
C THR A 886 0.14 37.74 -0.03
N LYS A 887 0.11 37.71 1.31
CA LYS A 887 1.32 37.76 2.14
C LYS A 887 1.19 36.82 3.33
N LYS A 888 2.24 36.04 3.61
CA LYS A 888 2.30 35.14 4.77
C LYS A 888 2.39 35.95 6.06
N VAL A 889 1.62 35.56 7.07
CA VAL A 889 1.72 36.07 8.44
C VAL A 889 1.84 34.90 9.42
N SER A 890 2.81 34.98 10.32
CA SER A 890 2.97 34.06 11.44
C SER A 890 2.17 34.60 12.63
N VAL A 891 1.34 33.79 13.28
CA VAL A 891 0.65 34.13 14.54
C VAL A 891 1.32 33.36 15.68
N GLN A 892 1.69 34.06 16.76
CA GLN A 892 2.39 33.52 17.92
C GLN A 892 1.86 34.16 19.21
N HIS A 893 1.33 33.32 20.12
CA HIS A 893 0.85 33.71 21.45
C HIS A 893 1.78 33.26 22.57
#